data_AF-A0A4R2NSY3-F1
#
_entry.id   AF-A0A4R2NSY3-F1
#
_cell.length_a   1.000
_cell.length_b   1.000
_cell.length_c   1.000
_cell.angle_alpha   90.00
_cell.angle_beta   90.00
_cell.angle_gamma   90.00
#
_symmetry.space_group_name_H-M   'P 1'
#
loop_
_entity.id
_entity.type
_entity.pdbx_description
1 polymer ?
#
loop_
_entity_poly.entity_id
_entity_poly.type
_entity_poly.pdbx_seq_one_letter_code
_entity_poly.pdbx_strand_id
1 'polypeptide(L)'
;MPQDKVDPVHNIELINNDKDLVELAGYHAYKTPARDKKIVVNGYNYRVIDINYNGRGGLDALTVVNTSTDDISIVFVGTADNKDKITDAQLLSDVPPAQIKAAKKYFNDMKNKYEKNGHRITSVTGNSLGGGLANAVGIEHSDVKVVTLNPALLPDNMIDPDKSYDNITNYFSQYDPLTLAEKSAGLGERIPGKHYIINNGIAKFSKLGTNHTGYIRGEGKTGEKGQFYTIGVEGEPGFGRIYIAADDSIVTSIWTGKSLYRGGSGRIDINYETLNTLSIALHGNVTDRLKLVQEYLGHSVAIVDEEQSQYRHRVSSLQETFSEAIESSFGYGIAVSESMLRMAVDKLISLLNVAEGHCKSLNAILNSPPAELIEKLTSTDISVESIFRELKGHFYNLKDHIDDFAGAIKHTIHEKVPALFENEKFTDAIVGELKAHYDIIAKNKDAVLHQLTEFQGQVKETADAFKDRDEGLAGAIKTNASPGETKTVQRANIYKIEESPYMLEHMRIKQLFVDFSFSRFKNDTHVLLIPLLNILETTLFTIENGLEILSATIKGAAKIAFHGNLVGSLISKFTSFDDKIKGVVNKALEPLDEIAADVEGIRNAVGSLITDYPTLLANFKPYFDNAAFQISNYHNVYLYNQAALSILEEMALLFSDIVSQLSHHEAKAIDTLCDISKSVKGNMQLLDEQIARGTLI
;
A
#
# COMPACT_ATOMS: atom_id res chain seq x y z
N MET A 1 -33.98 -58.90 -29.25
CA MET A 1 -34.18 -58.57 -27.83
C MET A 1 -33.53 -57.22 -27.59
N PRO A 2 -34.26 -56.22 -27.08
CA PRO A 2 -33.73 -54.87 -26.93
C PRO A 2 -32.68 -54.84 -25.82
N GLN A 3 -31.60 -54.11 -26.06
CA GLN A 3 -30.58 -53.78 -25.07
C GLN A 3 -31.18 -52.83 -24.03
N ASP A 4 -31.22 -53.27 -22.77
CA ASP A 4 -31.47 -52.39 -21.64
C ASP A 4 -30.30 -51.39 -21.54
N LYS A 5 -30.60 -50.14 -21.91
CA LYS A 5 -29.83 -48.99 -21.48
C LYS A 5 -30.02 -48.89 -19.97
N VAL A 6 -28.93 -49.13 -19.23
CA VAL A 6 -28.85 -48.70 -17.83
C VAL A 6 -28.79 -47.18 -17.86
N ASP A 7 -29.93 -46.53 -17.60
CA ASP A 7 -30.00 -45.11 -17.31
C ASP A 7 -29.13 -44.82 -16.07
N PRO A 8 -28.22 -43.83 -16.12
CA PRO A 8 -27.58 -43.36 -14.91
C PRO A 8 -28.67 -42.75 -14.02
N VAL A 9 -28.75 -43.30 -12.82
CA VAL A 9 -29.67 -42.92 -11.74
C VAL A 9 -29.89 -41.41 -11.70
N HIS A 10 -31.11 -40.98 -12.03
CA HIS A 10 -31.66 -39.67 -11.70
C HIS A 10 -31.73 -39.53 -10.18
N ASN A 11 -30.61 -39.21 -9.54
CA ASN A 11 -30.62 -38.58 -8.24
C ASN A 11 -30.64 -37.07 -8.47
N ILE A 12 -31.83 -36.48 -8.30
CA ILE A 12 -32.04 -35.05 -8.20
C ILE A 12 -31.45 -34.58 -6.86
N GLU A 13 -30.13 -34.61 -6.73
CA GLU A 13 -29.46 -33.66 -5.84
C GLU A 13 -29.40 -32.33 -6.61
N LEU A 14 -30.12 -31.32 -6.11
CA LEU A 14 -30.03 -29.93 -6.58
C LEU A 14 -28.56 -29.59 -6.84
N ILE A 15 -28.19 -29.39 -8.11
CA ILE A 15 -26.85 -28.94 -8.48
C ILE A 15 -26.58 -27.67 -7.69
N ASN A 16 -25.60 -27.71 -6.79
CA ASN A 16 -25.27 -26.58 -5.93
C ASN A 16 -24.56 -25.51 -6.77
N ASN A 17 -25.35 -24.60 -7.34
CA ASN A 17 -24.90 -23.57 -8.29
C ASN A 17 -24.58 -22.21 -7.62
N ASP A 18 -24.08 -22.19 -6.38
CA ASP A 18 -23.80 -20.93 -5.65
C ASP A 18 -22.92 -19.96 -6.47
N LYS A 19 -21.90 -20.48 -7.15
CA LYS A 19 -21.03 -19.70 -8.04
C LYS A 19 -21.79 -19.02 -9.18
N ASP A 20 -22.71 -19.74 -9.80
CA ASP A 20 -23.50 -19.21 -10.92
C ASP A 20 -24.42 -18.09 -10.44
N LEU A 21 -25.06 -18.29 -9.28
CA LEU A 21 -25.95 -17.29 -8.69
C LEU A 21 -25.18 -16.03 -8.28
N VAL A 22 -23.99 -16.17 -7.71
CA VAL A 22 -23.13 -15.02 -7.38
C VAL A 22 -22.67 -14.28 -8.63
N GLU A 23 -22.25 -14.96 -9.69
CA GLU A 23 -21.89 -14.30 -10.96
C GLU A 23 -23.11 -13.63 -11.63
N LEU A 24 -24.28 -14.29 -11.63
CA LEU A 24 -25.52 -13.71 -12.15
C LEU A 24 -25.88 -12.42 -11.41
N ALA A 25 -25.78 -12.42 -10.08
CA ALA A 25 -26.11 -11.29 -9.23
C ALA A 25 -25.11 -10.14 -9.30
N GLY A 26 -23.81 -10.42 -9.19
CA GLY A 26 -22.77 -9.40 -9.10
C GLY A 26 -22.28 -8.87 -10.45
N TYR A 27 -22.40 -9.68 -11.52
CA TYR A 27 -21.88 -9.32 -12.85
C TYR A 27 -22.98 -9.15 -13.89
N HIS A 28 -23.75 -10.19 -14.20
CA HIS A 28 -24.69 -10.14 -15.34
C HIS A 28 -25.89 -9.22 -15.09
N ALA A 29 -26.39 -9.14 -13.86
CA ALA A 29 -27.47 -8.23 -13.47
C ALA A 29 -27.17 -6.76 -13.86
N TYR A 30 -25.93 -6.33 -13.67
CA TYR A 30 -25.50 -4.95 -13.94
C TYR A 30 -25.14 -4.68 -15.42
N LYS A 31 -25.24 -5.69 -16.29
CA LYS A 31 -25.09 -5.53 -17.75
C LYS A 31 -26.43 -5.31 -18.45
N THR A 32 -27.54 -5.36 -17.71
CA THR A 32 -28.91 -5.17 -18.20
C THR A 32 -29.17 -5.95 -19.50
N PRO A 33 -28.94 -7.29 -19.52
CA PRO A 33 -29.11 -8.06 -20.74
C PRO A 33 -30.55 -8.02 -21.21
N ALA A 34 -30.73 -7.94 -22.53
CA ALA A 34 -32.04 -8.00 -23.16
C ALA A 34 -32.67 -9.40 -23.06
N ARG A 35 -33.98 -9.48 -23.22
CA ARG A 35 -34.70 -10.75 -23.35
C ARG A 35 -34.13 -11.58 -24.50
N ASP A 36 -34.15 -12.91 -24.35
CA ASP A 36 -33.62 -13.91 -25.28
C ASP A 36 -32.10 -13.88 -25.47
N LYS A 37 -31.38 -12.98 -24.78
CA LYS A 37 -29.93 -12.96 -24.77
C LYS A 37 -29.39 -14.24 -24.13
N LYS A 38 -28.44 -14.86 -24.81
CA LYS A 38 -27.58 -15.91 -24.24
C LYS A 38 -26.44 -15.26 -23.47
N ILE A 39 -26.24 -15.71 -22.24
CA ILE A 39 -25.13 -15.34 -21.37
C ILE A 39 -24.41 -16.61 -20.92
N VAL A 40 -23.09 -16.51 -20.72
CA VAL A 40 -22.27 -17.61 -20.22
C VAL A 40 -21.93 -17.29 -18.78
N VAL A 41 -22.20 -18.24 -17.88
CA VAL A 41 -21.99 -18.15 -16.43
C VAL A 41 -21.23 -19.39 -16.01
N ASN A 42 -20.00 -19.24 -15.49
CA ASN A 42 -19.10 -20.35 -15.14
C ASN A 42 -18.99 -21.49 -16.18
N GLY A 43 -19.00 -21.14 -17.46
CA GLY A 43 -18.94 -22.10 -18.57
C GLY A 43 -20.29 -22.72 -18.97
N TYR A 44 -21.35 -22.47 -18.22
CA TYR A 44 -22.71 -22.89 -18.55
C TYR A 44 -23.48 -21.81 -19.32
N ASN A 45 -24.33 -22.26 -20.24
CA ASN A 45 -25.16 -21.37 -21.04
C ASN A 45 -26.49 -21.08 -20.32
N TYR A 46 -26.78 -19.80 -20.16
CA TYR A 46 -28.04 -19.29 -19.65
C TYR A 46 -28.74 -18.47 -20.73
N ARG A 47 -30.08 -18.51 -20.72
CA ARG A 47 -30.91 -17.65 -21.58
C ARG A 47 -31.82 -16.79 -20.72
N VAL A 48 -31.86 -15.48 -21.00
CA VAL A 48 -32.80 -14.56 -20.37
C VAL A 48 -34.20 -14.78 -20.94
N ILE A 49 -35.15 -15.22 -20.10
CA ILE A 49 -36.51 -15.57 -20.53
C ILE A 49 -37.56 -14.51 -20.16
N ASP A 50 -37.25 -13.66 -19.20
CA ASP A 50 -38.09 -12.53 -18.76
C ASP A 50 -37.21 -11.38 -18.21
N ILE A 51 -37.70 -10.16 -18.31
CA ILE A 51 -37.05 -8.94 -17.79
C ILE A 51 -38.11 -7.98 -17.25
N ASN A 52 -37.76 -7.24 -16.21
CA ASN A 52 -38.49 -6.09 -15.71
C ASN A 52 -37.46 -5.01 -15.40
N TYR A 53 -37.35 -3.99 -16.25
CA TYR A 53 -36.44 -2.87 -16.05
C TYR A 53 -37.21 -1.55 -16.08
N ASN A 54 -36.80 -0.58 -15.25
CA ASN A 54 -37.39 0.77 -15.17
C ASN A 54 -38.90 0.78 -14.83
N GLY A 55 -39.38 -0.20 -14.05
CA GLY A 55 -40.78 -0.26 -13.63
C GLY A 55 -41.15 0.83 -12.62
N ARG A 56 -42.42 1.27 -12.59
CA ARG A 56 -42.93 2.31 -11.65
C ARG A 56 -42.71 1.98 -10.16
N GLY A 57 -42.43 0.73 -9.81
CA GLY A 57 -42.15 0.28 -8.45
C GLY A 57 -40.67 0.34 -8.04
N GLY A 58 -39.78 0.81 -8.92
CA GLY A 58 -38.34 0.88 -8.66
C GLY A 58 -37.65 -0.48 -8.53
N LEU A 59 -38.30 -1.56 -8.99
CA LEU A 59 -37.76 -2.92 -9.05
C LEU A 59 -37.21 -3.19 -10.44
N ASP A 60 -35.94 -3.60 -10.49
CA ASP A 60 -35.32 -4.20 -11.65
C ASP A 60 -35.04 -5.70 -11.40
N ALA A 61 -35.41 -6.55 -12.36
CA ALA A 61 -35.25 -7.98 -12.27
C ALA A 61 -35.10 -8.64 -13.65
N LEU A 62 -34.45 -9.80 -13.69
CA LEU A 62 -34.46 -10.68 -14.84
C LEU A 62 -34.69 -12.13 -14.41
N THR A 63 -35.25 -12.93 -15.29
CA THR A 63 -35.40 -14.38 -15.11
C THR A 63 -34.57 -15.10 -16.15
N VAL A 64 -33.77 -16.08 -15.73
CA VAL A 64 -32.87 -16.84 -16.59
C VAL A 64 -33.15 -18.35 -16.47
N VAL A 65 -32.90 -19.08 -17.56
CA VAL A 65 -32.91 -20.55 -17.56
C VAL A 65 -31.52 -21.08 -17.91
N ASN A 66 -31.02 -22.03 -17.11
CA ASN A 66 -29.84 -22.81 -17.47
C ASN A 66 -30.23 -23.79 -18.59
N THR A 67 -29.58 -23.70 -19.75
CA THR A 67 -29.99 -24.49 -20.92
C THR A 67 -29.61 -25.97 -20.86
N SER A 68 -28.81 -26.36 -19.85
CA SER A 68 -28.38 -27.75 -19.63
C SER A 68 -29.24 -28.48 -18.61
N THR A 69 -29.78 -27.76 -17.62
CA THR A 69 -30.55 -28.34 -16.51
C THR A 69 -32.03 -27.96 -16.51
N ASP A 70 -32.42 -26.98 -17.34
CA ASP A 70 -33.74 -26.33 -17.34
C ASP A 70 -34.12 -25.64 -16.01
N ASP A 71 -33.14 -25.43 -15.12
CA ASP A 71 -33.34 -24.69 -13.87
C ASP A 71 -33.60 -23.21 -14.14
N ILE A 72 -34.68 -22.68 -13.54
CA ILE A 72 -35.06 -21.28 -13.67
C ILE A 72 -34.67 -20.50 -12.42
N SER A 73 -33.94 -19.41 -12.62
CA SER A 73 -33.46 -18.52 -11.56
C SER A 73 -33.98 -17.10 -11.77
N ILE A 74 -34.41 -16.44 -10.69
CA ILE A 74 -34.78 -15.01 -10.70
C ILE A 74 -33.63 -14.20 -10.10
N VAL A 75 -33.21 -13.15 -10.80
CA VAL A 75 -32.12 -12.27 -10.40
C VAL A 75 -32.68 -10.87 -10.16
N PHE A 76 -32.63 -10.40 -8.92
CA PHE A 76 -32.97 -9.03 -8.57
C PHE A 76 -31.75 -8.12 -8.70
N VAL A 77 -31.92 -6.97 -9.36
CA VAL A 77 -30.84 -6.04 -9.66
C VAL A 77 -30.77 -4.97 -8.57
N GLY A 78 -29.57 -4.70 -8.05
CA GLY A 78 -29.33 -3.59 -7.14
C GLY A 78 -29.30 -2.24 -7.88
N THR A 79 -29.14 -1.13 -7.15
CA THR A 79 -29.12 0.21 -7.77
C THR A 79 -27.89 0.37 -8.67
N ALA A 80 -28.08 0.81 -9.92
CA ALA A 80 -27.01 0.89 -10.92
C ALA A 80 -26.06 2.11 -10.74
N ASP A 81 -26.51 3.18 -10.07
CA ASP A 81 -25.78 4.43 -9.82
C ASP A 81 -24.81 4.33 -8.62
N ASN A 82 -23.77 3.50 -8.76
CA ASN A 82 -22.77 3.25 -7.73
C ASN A 82 -21.55 4.20 -7.77
N LYS A 83 -21.54 5.22 -8.65
CA LYS A 83 -20.43 6.19 -8.68
C LYS A 83 -20.55 7.31 -7.63
N ASP A 84 -21.76 7.60 -7.15
CA ASP A 84 -22.02 8.73 -6.24
C ASP A 84 -22.65 8.35 -4.88
N LYS A 85 -22.94 7.06 -4.62
CA LYS A 85 -23.72 6.63 -3.43
C LYS A 85 -22.93 5.91 -2.32
N ILE A 86 -21.64 5.65 -2.53
CA ILE A 86 -20.79 4.93 -1.56
C ILE A 86 -20.12 5.91 -0.56
N THR A 87 -20.55 7.17 -0.51
CA THR A 87 -20.12 8.16 0.50
C THR A 87 -21.11 8.22 1.67
N ASP A 88 -20.80 7.47 2.73
CA ASP A 88 -21.12 7.62 4.17
C ASP A 88 -22.51 8.05 4.71
N ALA A 89 -23.57 8.15 3.91
CA ALA A 89 -24.92 8.43 4.46
C ALA A 89 -26.02 7.46 4.04
N GLN A 90 -25.84 6.69 2.96
CA GLN A 90 -26.89 5.81 2.40
C GLN A 90 -26.61 4.31 2.51
N LEU A 91 -25.40 3.91 2.91
CA LEU A 91 -24.98 2.49 2.95
C LEU A 91 -25.88 1.64 3.85
N LEU A 92 -26.24 2.11 5.05
CA LEU A 92 -27.03 1.34 6.02
C LEU A 92 -28.56 1.44 5.81
N SER A 93 -29.01 1.83 4.62
CA SER A 93 -30.45 2.00 4.38
C SER A 93 -31.15 0.66 4.17
N ASP A 94 -32.28 0.48 4.86
CA ASP A 94 -33.15 -0.67 4.68
C ASP A 94 -33.69 -0.80 3.26
N VAL A 95 -33.98 -2.03 2.84
CA VAL A 95 -34.72 -2.28 1.60
C VAL A 95 -36.13 -1.64 1.70
N PRO A 96 -36.54 -0.75 0.76
CA PRO A 96 -37.83 -0.08 0.83
C PRO A 96 -39.03 -1.06 0.77
N PRO A 97 -40.08 -0.91 1.61
CA PRO A 97 -41.24 -1.79 1.62
C PRO A 97 -41.96 -1.92 0.25
N ALA A 98 -41.97 -0.85 -0.55
CA ALA A 98 -42.56 -0.87 -1.88
C ALA A 98 -41.82 -1.81 -2.85
N GLN A 99 -40.48 -1.84 -2.78
CA GLN A 99 -39.67 -2.73 -3.61
C GLN A 99 -39.79 -4.19 -3.15
N ILE A 100 -39.89 -4.44 -1.83
CA ILE A 100 -40.17 -5.79 -1.30
C ILE A 100 -41.49 -6.32 -1.86
N LYS A 101 -42.56 -5.50 -1.82
CA LYS A 101 -43.86 -5.88 -2.37
C LYS A 101 -43.78 -6.16 -3.87
N ALA A 102 -43.02 -5.35 -4.61
CA ALA A 102 -42.81 -5.54 -6.05
C ALA A 102 -42.04 -6.84 -6.33
N ALA A 103 -40.98 -7.14 -5.58
CA ALA A 103 -40.15 -8.34 -5.75
C ALA A 103 -40.96 -9.61 -5.49
N LYS A 104 -41.73 -9.65 -4.40
CA LYS A 104 -42.66 -10.76 -4.09
C LYS A 104 -43.71 -10.93 -5.18
N LYS A 105 -44.26 -9.84 -5.71
CA LYS A 105 -45.20 -9.90 -6.83
C LYS A 105 -44.54 -10.49 -8.09
N TYR A 106 -43.35 -10.01 -8.45
CA TYR A 106 -42.61 -10.50 -9.62
C TYR A 106 -42.29 -11.99 -9.49
N PHE A 107 -41.82 -12.43 -8.32
CA PHE A 107 -41.59 -13.84 -8.02
C PHE A 107 -42.85 -14.68 -8.25
N ASN A 108 -43.98 -14.27 -7.67
CA ASN A 108 -45.26 -14.98 -7.84
C ASN A 108 -45.75 -14.99 -9.29
N ASP A 109 -45.59 -13.89 -10.03
CA ASP A 109 -45.95 -13.80 -11.44
C ASP A 109 -45.12 -14.80 -12.27
N MET A 110 -43.81 -14.88 -12.03
CA MET A 110 -42.91 -15.82 -12.73
C MET A 110 -43.16 -17.27 -12.32
N LYS A 111 -43.34 -17.55 -11.02
CA LYS A 111 -43.73 -18.86 -10.51
C LYS A 111 -45.00 -19.35 -11.21
N ASN A 112 -46.06 -18.54 -11.23
CA ASN A 112 -47.31 -18.85 -11.92
C ASN A 112 -47.16 -19.03 -13.44
N LYS A 113 -46.27 -18.26 -14.08
CA LYS A 113 -46.05 -18.31 -15.54
C LYS A 113 -45.33 -19.58 -15.97
N TYR A 114 -44.34 -20.02 -15.21
CA TYR A 114 -43.47 -21.14 -15.60
C TYR A 114 -43.89 -22.49 -15.01
N GLU A 115 -44.49 -22.52 -13.81
CA GLU A 115 -45.02 -23.77 -13.22
C GLU A 115 -46.19 -24.36 -14.02
N LYS A 116 -47.01 -23.51 -14.63
CA LYS A 116 -48.07 -23.96 -15.56
C LYS A 116 -47.53 -24.70 -16.78
N ASN A 117 -46.26 -24.49 -17.13
CA ASN A 117 -45.59 -25.11 -18.27
C ASN A 117 -44.65 -26.25 -17.84
N GLY A 118 -44.79 -26.75 -16.61
CA GLY A 118 -43.99 -27.88 -16.09
C GLY A 118 -42.59 -27.51 -15.62
N HIS A 119 -42.25 -26.22 -15.55
CA HIS A 119 -40.95 -25.74 -15.05
C HIS A 119 -41.07 -25.18 -13.64
N ARG A 120 -40.03 -25.31 -12.81
CA ARG A 120 -40.02 -24.77 -11.45
C ARG A 120 -39.01 -23.63 -11.32
N ILE A 121 -39.36 -22.60 -10.57
CA ILE A 121 -38.36 -21.61 -10.11
C ILE A 121 -37.52 -22.29 -9.03
N THR A 122 -36.25 -22.56 -9.32
CA THR A 122 -35.37 -23.31 -8.42
C THR A 122 -34.54 -22.43 -7.52
N SER A 123 -34.27 -21.19 -7.94
CA SER A 123 -33.49 -20.25 -7.14
C SER A 123 -33.82 -18.77 -7.36
N VAL A 124 -33.43 -17.96 -6.38
CA VAL A 124 -33.48 -16.50 -6.41
C VAL A 124 -32.13 -15.95 -5.97
N THR A 125 -31.67 -14.88 -6.61
CA THR A 125 -30.38 -14.27 -6.29
C THR A 125 -30.40 -12.75 -6.49
N GLY A 126 -29.40 -12.06 -5.95
CA GLY A 126 -29.22 -10.63 -6.10
C GLY A 126 -27.99 -10.11 -5.34
N ASN A 127 -27.52 -8.93 -5.73
CA ASN A 127 -26.43 -8.20 -5.09
C ASN A 127 -26.95 -6.90 -4.48
N SER A 128 -26.38 -6.44 -3.36
CA SER A 128 -26.77 -5.18 -2.72
C SER A 128 -28.26 -5.18 -2.36
N LEU A 129 -28.98 -4.10 -2.70
CA LEU A 129 -30.43 -4.00 -2.65
C LEU A 129 -31.15 -5.21 -3.28
N GLY A 130 -30.66 -5.73 -4.41
CA GLY A 130 -31.20 -6.92 -5.04
C GLY A 130 -31.04 -8.18 -4.18
N GLY A 131 -29.95 -8.28 -3.41
CA GLY A 131 -29.75 -9.36 -2.43
C GLY A 131 -30.74 -9.27 -1.28
N GLY A 132 -31.00 -8.07 -0.77
CA GLY A 132 -32.06 -7.84 0.22
C GLY A 132 -33.44 -8.24 -0.30
N LEU A 133 -33.78 -7.91 -1.55
CA LEU A 133 -35.03 -8.34 -2.20
C LEU A 133 -35.11 -9.87 -2.37
N ALA A 134 -34.00 -10.53 -2.70
CA ALA A 134 -33.92 -11.98 -2.79
C ALA A 134 -34.18 -12.64 -1.43
N ASN A 135 -33.56 -12.11 -0.37
CA ASN A 135 -33.77 -12.57 1.01
C ASN A 135 -35.22 -12.37 1.47
N ALA A 136 -35.84 -11.24 1.13
CA ALA A 136 -37.24 -10.97 1.42
C ALA A 136 -38.21 -11.98 0.79
N VAL A 137 -37.87 -12.52 -0.38
CA VAL A 137 -38.60 -13.62 -1.03
C VAL A 137 -38.28 -14.95 -0.34
N GLY A 138 -37.02 -15.23 -0.04
CA GLY A 138 -36.55 -16.48 0.60
C GLY A 138 -37.18 -16.77 1.96
N ILE A 139 -37.47 -15.72 2.75
CA ILE A 139 -38.12 -15.85 4.07
C ILE A 139 -39.50 -16.51 3.98
N GLU A 140 -40.24 -16.26 2.89
CA GLU A 140 -41.59 -16.76 2.64
C GLU A 140 -41.61 -18.05 1.80
N HIS A 141 -40.49 -18.40 1.15
CA HIS A 141 -40.39 -19.50 0.19
C HIS A 141 -39.21 -20.42 0.51
N SER A 142 -39.37 -21.26 1.54
CA SER A 142 -38.36 -22.25 1.94
C SER A 142 -38.13 -23.35 0.90
N ASP A 143 -39.02 -23.47 -0.09
CA ASP A 143 -38.92 -24.38 -1.24
C ASP A 143 -37.94 -23.89 -2.32
N VAL A 144 -37.44 -22.65 -2.21
CA VAL A 144 -36.57 -22.02 -3.20
C VAL A 144 -35.22 -21.65 -2.59
N LYS A 145 -34.14 -21.97 -3.30
CA LYS A 145 -32.78 -21.65 -2.89
C LYS A 145 -32.50 -20.16 -3.08
N VAL A 146 -31.94 -19.50 -2.08
CA VAL A 146 -31.53 -18.10 -2.16
C VAL A 146 -30.03 -17.98 -1.94
N VAL A 147 -29.34 -17.36 -2.90
CA VAL A 147 -27.92 -17.05 -2.80
C VAL A 147 -27.72 -15.59 -3.12
N THR A 148 -27.04 -14.84 -2.26
CA THR A 148 -26.81 -13.40 -2.47
C THR A 148 -25.33 -13.06 -2.36
N LEU A 149 -24.97 -11.90 -2.92
CA LEU A 149 -23.66 -11.29 -2.75
C LEU A 149 -23.85 -9.92 -2.11
N ASN A 150 -23.23 -9.64 -0.97
CA ASN A 150 -23.29 -8.34 -0.27
C ASN A 150 -24.73 -7.78 -0.18
N PRO A 151 -25.71 -8.54 0.37
CA PRO A 151 -27.10 -8.11 0.42
C PRO A 151 -27.31 -6.93 1.37
N ALA A 152 -28.25 -6.04 1.04
CA ALA A 152 -28.70 -4.98 1.95
C ALA A 152 -29.61 -5.51 3.08
N LEU A 153 -29.67 -4.75 4.17
CA LEU A 153 -30.50 -5.02 5.34
C LEU A 153 -32.00 -5.09 5.01
N LEU A 154 -32.69 -6.10 5.56
CA LEU A 154 -34.15 -6.13 5.55
C LEU A 154 -34.72 -5.16 6.60
N PRO A 155 -35.93 -4.60 6.40
CA PRO A 155 -36.62 -3.80 7.42
C PRO A 155 -36.70 -4.51 8.77
N ASP A 156 -36.68 -3.72 9.85
CA ASP A 156 -36.81 -4.23 11.21
C ASP A 156 -38.04 -5.13 11.37
N ASN A 157 -37.88 -6.21 12.14
CA ASN A 157 -38.91 -7.20 12.45
C ASN A 157 -39.41 -8.04 11.25
N MET A 158 -38.75 -8.00 10.10
CA MET A 158 -39.08 -8.89 8.97
C MET A 158 -38.53 -10.31 9.15
N ILE A 159 -37.48 -10.46 9.96
CA ILE A 159 -36.86 -11.75 10.29
C ILE A 159 -37.46 -12.24 11.60
N ASP A 160 -37.91 -13.49 11.59
CA ASP A 160 -38.34 -14.19 12.79
C ASP A 160 -37.09 -14.81 13.46
N PRO A 161 -36.70 -14.37 14.66
CA PRO A 161 -35.49 -14.86 15.33
C PRO A 161 -35.59 -16.34 15.73
N ASP A 162 -36.79 -16.90 15.81
CA ASP A 162 -37.01 -18.30 16.20
C ASP A 162 -37.03 -19.25 14.99
N LYS A 163 -36.92 -18.72 13.75
CA LYS A 163 -36.99 -19.50 12.51
C LYS A 163 -35.60 -19.67 11.88
N SER A 164 -35.25 -20.91 11.53
CA SER A 164 -34.10 -21.18 10.65
C SER A 164 -34.45 -20.93 9.18
N TYR A 165 -33.52 -20.29 8.47
CA TYR A 165 -33.62 -19.99 7.03
C TYR A 165 -32.53 -20.73 6.23
N ASP A 166 -32.56 -22.06 6.28
CA ASP A 166 -31.53 -22.93 5.68
C ASP A 166 -31.43 -22.87 4.14
N ASN A 167 -32.47 -22.37 3.47
CA ASN A 167 -32.51 -22.14 2.03
C ASN A 167 -31.73 -20.89 1.61
N ILE A 168 -31.32 -20.01 2.55
CA ILE A 168 -30.68 -18.73 2.28
C ILE A 168 -29.18 -18.79 2.59
N THR A 169 -28.35 -18.28 1.66
CA THR A 169 -26.91 -18.08 1.83
C THR A 169 -26.47 -16.75 1.29
N ASN A 170 -25.74 -16.01 2.11
CA ASN A 170 -25.22 -14.70 1.80
C ASN A 170 -23.71 -14.77 1.79
N TYR A 171 -23.11 -14.50 0.64
CA TYR A 171 -21.67 -14.33 0.49
C TYR A 171 -21.34 -12.84 0.63
N PHE A 172 -20.30 -12.55 1.40
CA PHE A 172 -19.83 -11.20 1.67
C PHE A 172 -18.39 -11.05 1.20
N SER A 173 -18.12 -10.11 0.30
CA SER A 173 -16.73 -9.78 -0.05
C SER A 173 -16.02 -9.22 1.17
N GLN A 174 -14.79 -9.67 1.42
CA GLN A 174 -13.97 -9.22 2.57
C GLN A 174 -13.86 -7.69 2.66
N TYR A 175 -13.74 -7.01 1.52
CA TYR A 175 -13.54 -5.56 1.43
C TYR A 175 -14.80 -4.78 1.01
N ASP A 176 -15.99 -5.36 1.16
CA ASP A 176 -17.23 -4.69 0.81
C ASP A 176 -17.58 -3.56 1.81
N PRO A 177 -17.71 -2.29 1.36
CA PRO A 177 -18.05 -1.18 2.25
C PRO A 177 -19.39 -1.34 2.97
N LEU A 178 -20.40 -1.94 2.31
CA LEU A 178 -21.72 -2.15 2.91
C LEU A 178 -21.61 -3.11 4.10
N THR A 179 -21.05 -4.30 3.87
CA THR A 179 -20.81 -5.33 4.88
C THR A 179 -20.01 -4.78 6.06
N LEU A 180 -18.95 -4.01 5.80
CA LEU A 180 -18.11 -3.44 6.84
C LEU A 180 -18.89 -2.44 7.72
N ALA A 181 -19.75 -1.62 7.10
CA ALA A 181 -20.62 -0.70 7.83
C ALA A 181 -21.67 -1.47 8.66
N GLU A 182 -22.31 -2.49 8.10
CA GLU A 182 -23.35 -3.31 8.76
C GLU A 182 -22.79 -4.05 9.98
N LYS A 183 -21.60 -4.64 9.85
CA LYS A 183 -20.88 -5.29 10.95
C LYS A 183 -20.52 -4.29 12.05
N SER A 184 -20.00 -3.13 11.67
CA SER A 184 -19.62 -2.08 12.63
C SER A 184 -20.83 -1.51 13.38
N ALA A 185 -21.99 -1.47 12.74
CA ALA A 185 -23.26 -1.03 13.33
C ALA A 185 -23.97 -2.14 14.13
N GLY A 186 -23.47 -3.39 14.11
CA GLY A 186 -24.12 -4.52 14.80
C GLY A 186 -25.46 -4.94 14.17
N LEU A 187 -25.68 -4.67 12.88
CA LEU A 187 -26.96 -4.87 12.19
C LEU A 187 -27.06 -6.20 11.41
N GLY A 188 -26.07 -7.08 11.56
CA GLY A 188 -26.00 -8.35 10.82
C GLY A 188 -27.22 -9.28 11.03
N GLU A 189 -27.91 -9.18 12.17
CA GLU A 189 -29.14 -9.94 12.47
C GLU A 189 -30.31 -9.60 11.53
N ARG A 190 -30.21 -8.51 10.77
CA ARG A 190 -31.21 -8.08 9.78
C ARG A 190 -30.98 -8.70 8.40
N ILE A 191 -30.05 -9.64 8.28
CA ILE A 191 -29.80 -10.47 7.10
C ILE A 191 -30.08 -11.92 7.49
N PRO A 192 -31.04 -12.62 6.84
CA PRO A 192 -31.44 -13.97 7.25
C PRO A 192 -30.51 -15.04 6.67
N GLY A 193 -30.45 -16.19 7.33
CA GLY A 193 -29.76 -17.37 6.80
C GLY A 193 -28.27 -17.40 7.10
N LYS A 194 -27.49 -18.07 6.24
CA LYS A 194 -26.06 -18.34 6.48
C LYS A 194 -25.18 -17.24 5.91
N HIS A 195 -24.16 -16.82 6.66
CA HIS A 195 -23.26 -15.72 6.31
C HIS A 195 -21.83 -16.21 6.11
N TYR A 196 -21.26 -15.99 4.92
CA TYR A 196 -19.91 -16.42 4.59
C TYR A 196 -19.09 -15.29 3.99
N ILE A 197 -17.88 -15.10 4.50
CA ILE A 197 -16.92 -14.16 3.92
C ILE A 197 -16.17 -14.88 2.81
N ILE A 198 -16.02 -14.22 1.67
CA ILE A 198 -15.18 -14.66 0.56
C ILE A 198 -14.04 -13.65 0.35
N ASN A 199 -12.87 -14.17 0.01
CA ASN A 199 -11.61 -13.42 0.04
C ASN A 199 -11.30 -12.72 -1.29
N ASN A 200 -12.31 -12.09 -1.90
CA ASN A 200 -12.17 -11.40 -3.18
C ASN A 200 -12.01 -9.87 -3.01
N GLY A 201 -11.43 -9.24 -4.04
CA GLY A 201 -11.20 -7.80 -4.08
C GLY A 201 -9.89 -7.38 -3.43
N ILE A 202 -9.70 -6.07 -3.26
CA ILE A 202 -8.50 -5.51 -2.61
C ILE A 202 -8.83 -4.31 -1.72
N ALA A 203 -8.00 -4.10 -0.69
CA ALA A 203 -8.10 -2.98 0.24
C ALA A 203 -7.66 -1.63 -0.38
N LYS A 204 -8.41 -1.12 -1.37
CA LYS A 204 -8.19 0.20 -1.97
C LYS A 204 -9.49 1.01 -2.03
N PHE A 205 -9.44 2.26 -1.58
CA PHE A 205 -10.59 3.17 -1.60
C PHE A 205 -11.14 3.40 -3.01
N SER A 206 -10.29 3.44 -4.04
CA SER A 206 -10.73 3.56 -5.44
C SER A 206 -11.47 2.32 -5.96
N LYS A 207 -11.52 1.21 -5.19
CA LYS A 207 -12.09 -0.08 -5.56
C LYS A 207 -13.36 -0.45 -4.78
N LEU A 208 -13.88 0.45 -3.95
CA LEU A 208 -15.08 0.21 -3.14
C LEU A 208 -16.27 -0.32 -3.96
N GLY A 209 -16.57 0.30 -5.11
CA GLY A 209 -17.68 -0.13 -5.97
C GLY A 209 -17.50 -1.54 -6.52
N THR A 210 -16.29 -1.90 -6.93
CA THR A 210 -15.98 -3.24 -7.46
C THR A 210 -15.84 -4.30 -6.36
N ASN A 211 -15.42 -3.92 -5.15
CA ASN A 211 -15.47 -4.82 -3.98
C ASN A 211 -16.92 -5.12 -3.59
N HIS A 212 -17.81 -4.13 -3.73
CA HIS A 212 -19.24 -4.26 -3.46
C HIS A 212 -19.98 -5.13 -4.50
N THR A 213 -19.69 -4.98 -5.78
CA THR A 213 -20.29 -5.83 -6.81
C THR A 213 -19.58 -7.17 -6.95
N GLY A 214 -18.32 -7.27 -6.53
CA GLY A 214 -17.47 -8.46 -6.72
C GLY A 214 -16.86 -8.60 -8.11
N TYR A 215 -17.06 -7.60 -8.98
CA TYR A 215 -16.69 -7.65 -10.40
C TYR A 215 -16.40 -6.26 -10.98
N ILE A 216 -15.54 -6.20 -11.99
CA ILE A 216 -15.33 -5.04 -12.86
C ILE A 216 -16.44 -5.01 -13.93
N ARG A 217 -17.12 -3.86 -14.05
CA ARG A 217 -18.12 -3.63 -15.10
C ARG A 217 -17.46 -3.64 -16.49
N GLY A 218 -17.99 -4.42 -17.42
CA GLY A 218 -17.47 -4.51 -18.78
C GLY A 218 -18.01 -5.70 -19.57
N GLU A 219 -17.47 -5.90 -20.78
CA GLU A 219 -17.95 -6.92 -21.71
C GLU A 219 -17.30 -8.30 -21.55
N GLY A 220 -16.16 -8.40 -20.85
CA GLY A 220 -15.41 -9.65 -20.66
C GLY A 220 -15.38 -10.14 -19.21
N LYS A 221 -15.35 -11.47 -19.03
CA LYS A 221 -14.97 -12.13 -17.76
C LYS A 221 -13.50 -12.60 -17.82
N THR A 222 -12.97 -12.82 -19.02
CA THR A 222 -11.63 -13.38 -19.29
C THR A 222 -10.84 -12.52 -20.29
N GLY A 223 -9.55 -12.84 -20.48
CA GLY A 223 -8.67 -12.14 -21.43
C GLY A 223 -8.29 -10.73 -20.95
N GLU A 224 -7.97 -9.81 -21.88
CA GLU A 224 -7.62 -8.41 -21.54
C GLU A 224 -8.76 -7.60 -20.91
N LYS A 225 -10.01 -8.06 -21.08
CA LYS A 225 -11.21 -7.52 -20.43
C LYS A 225 -11.62 -8.33 -19.19
N GLY A 226 -10.68 -9.08 -18.60
CA GLY A 226 -10.93 -10.01 -17.50
C GLY A 226 -11.27 -9.34 -16.17
N GLN A 227 -11.61 -10.17 -15.18
CA GLN A 227 -11.95 -9.73 -13.83
C GLN A 227 -10.69 -9.61 -12.95
N PHE A 228 -9.84 -8.63 -13.24
CA PHE A 228 -8.58 -8.39 -12.51
C PHE A 228 -8.24 -6.89 -12.36
N TYR A 229 -7.42 -6.57 -11.36
CA TYR A 229 -6.76 -5.27 -11.25
C TYR A 229 -5.32 -5.34 -11.71
N THR A 230 -4.93 -4.41 -12.58
CA THR A 230 -3.52 -4.16 -12.91
C THR A 230 -2.81 -3.53 -11.72
N ILE A 231 -1.66 -4.09 -11.37
CA ILE A 231 -0.76 -3.63 -10.33
C ILE A 231 0.59 -3.30 -10.98
N GLY A 232 1.21 -2.20 -10.53
CA GLY A 232 2.45 -1.68 -11.13
C GLY A 232 2.23 -1.03 -12.51
N VAL A 233 3.34 -0.73 -13.18
CA VAL A 233 3.39 -0.13 -14.52
C VAL A 233 3.89 -1.17 -15.51
N GLU A 234 3.24 -1.28 -16.67
CA GLU A 234 3.60 -2.26 -17.69
C GLU A 234 5.06 -2.11 -18.14
N GLY A 235 5.80 -3.22 -18.08
CA GLY A 235 7.24 -3.25 -18.40
C GLY A 235 8.18 -3.07 -17.20
N GLU A 236 7.66 -2.69 -16.03
CA GLU A 236 8.45 -2.55 -14.80
C GLU A 236 8.41 -3.84 -13.94
N PRO A 237 9.46 -4.10 -13.13
CA PRO A 237 9.46 -5.19 -12.15
C PRO A 237 8.23 -5.13 -11.23
N GLY A 238 7.58 -6.27 -11.03
CA GLY A 238 6.36 -6.34 -10.22
C GLY A 238 5.08 -5.92 -10.93
N PHE A 239 5.10 -5.70 -12.25
CA PHE A 239 3.88 -5.57 -13.02
C PHE A 239 3.11 -6.89 -13.08
N GLY A 240 1.80 -6.85 -12.82
CA GLY A 240 0.96 -8.04 -12.87
C GLY A 240 -0.52 -7.76 -12.63
N ARG A 241 -1.30 -8.83 -12.48
CA ARG A 241 -2.76 -8.78 -12.41
C ARG A 241 -3.29 -9.57 -11.21
N ILE A 242 -4.04 -8.93 -10.32
CA ILE A 242 -4.75 -9.60 -9.23
C ILE A 242 -6.18 -9.89 -9.68
N TYR A 243 -6.58 -11.17 -9.72
CA TYR A 243 -7.92 -11.60 -10.12
C TYR A 243 -8.91 -11.46 -8.96
N ILE A 244 -10.12 -10.96 -9.21
CA ILE A 244 -11.04 -10.48 -8.16
C ILE A 244 -12.49 -10.96 -8.27
N ALA A 245 -12.79 -11.84 -9.22
CA ALA A 245 -14.14 -12.37 -9.41
C ALA A 245 -14.64 -13.06 -8.13
N ALA A 246 -15.77 -12.62 -7.60
CA ALA A 246 -16.31 -13.11 -6.33
C ALA A 246 -16.64 -14.61 -6.34
N ASP A 247 -17.17 -15.12 -7.44
CA ASP A 247 -17.55 -16.53 -7.59
C ASP A 247 -16.34 -17.48 -7.62
N ASP A 248 -15.18 -16.99 -8.04
CA ASP A 248 -13.95 -17.75 -7.92
C ASP A 248 -13.68 -18.03 -6.43
N SER A 249 -13.74 -17.03 -5.55
CA SER A 249 -13.48 -17.18 -4.10
C SER A 249 -14.49 -18.03 -3.29
N ILE A 250 -15.50 -18.62 -3.93
CA ILE A 250 -16.38 -19.59 -3.28
C ILE A 250 -15.71 -20.97 -3.32
N VAL A 251 -15.31 -21.48 -2.15
CA VAL A 251 -14.71 -22.81 -2.03
C VAL A 251 -15.79 -23.89 -1.97
N THR A 252 -15.69 -24.85 -2.87
CA THR A 252 -16.65 -25.97 -2.99
C THR A 252 -15.93 -27.30 -2.85
N SER A 253 -16.60 -28.30 -2.28
CA SER A 253 -16.12 -29.68 -2.22
C SER A 253 -15.86 -30.21 -3.62
N ILE A 254 -14.74 -30.89 -3.81
CA ILE A 254 -14.35 -31.51 -5.09
C ILE A 254 -15.36 -32.56 -5.55
N TRP A 255 -15.97 -33.28 -4.61
CA TRP A 255 -16.86 -34.40 -4.93
C TRP A 255 -18.31 -33.98 -5.16
N THR A 256 -18.80 -33.02 -4.36
CA THR A 256 -20.23 -32.68 -4.35
C THR A 256 -20.56 -31.35 -5.01
N GLY A 257 -19.54 -30.51 -5.27
CA GLY A 257 -19.74 -29.12 -5.69
C GLY A 257 -20.41 -28.24 -4.64
N LYS A 258 -20.70 -28.77 -3.43
CA LYS A 258 -21.34 -28.00 -2.36
C LYS A 258 -20.32 -27.06 -1.71
N SER A 259 -20.76 -25.85 -1.39
CA SER A 259 -19.99 -24.86 -0.63
C SER A 259 -19.49 -25.44 0.70
N LEU A 260 -18.18 -25.35 0.96
CA LEU A 260 -17.54 -25.89 2.16
C LEU A 260 -17.76 -25.05 3.41
N TYR A 261 -18.23 -23.81 3.24
CA TYR A 261 -18.54 -22.94 4.36
C TYR A 261 -19.75 -23.45 5.18
N ARG A 262 -20.55 -24.36 4.63
CA ARG A 262 -21.70 -25.03 5.29
C ARG A 262 -21.30 -26.23 6.18
N GLY A 263 -20.01 -26.53 6.31
CA GLY A 263 -19.49 -27.74 6.95
C GLY A 263 -19.10 -28.81 5.91
N GLY A 264 -18.68 -30.00 6.38
CA GLY A 264 -18.21 -31.08 5.51
C GLY A 264 -19.26 -31.56 4.51
N SER A 265 -18.83 -32.10 3.37
CA SER A 265 -19.71 -32.49 2.24
C SER A 265 -20.56 -33.75 2.46
N GLY A 266 -20.67 -34.24 3.70
CA GLY A 266 -21.07 -35.62 3.99
C GLY A 266 -19.93 -36.61 3.67
N ARG A 267 -20.07 -37.87 4.11
CA ARG A 267 -19.06 -38.91 3.86
C ARG A 267 -19.04 -39.29 2.38
N ILE A 268 -17.87 -39.26 1.77
CA ILE A 268 -17.63 -39.75 0.40
C ILE A 268 -17.04 -41.15 0.46
N ASP A 269 -17.64 -42.09 -0.29
CA ASP A 269 -17.08 -43.42 -0.46
C ASP A 269 -15.88 -43.37 -1.42
N ILE A 270 -14.77 -43.97 -1.01
CA ILE A 270 -13.52 -43.94 -1.78
C ILE A 270 -13.44 -45.14 -2.72
N ASN A 271 -13.42 -44.86 -4.02
CA ASN A 271 -13.29 -45.82 -5.11
C ASN A 271 -12.47 -45.22 -6.27
N TYR A 272 -12.35 -45.94 -7.38
CA TYR A 272 -11.64 -45.44 -8.57
C TYR A 272 -12.17 -44.07 -9.05
N GLU A 273 -13.49 -43.92 -9.17
CA GLU A 273 -14.11 -42.70 -9.69
C GLU A 273 -13.88 -41.52 -8.75
N THR A 274 -14.03 -41.69 -7.44
CA THR A 274 -13.85 -40.58 -6.47
C THR A 274 -12.38 -40.19 -6.29
N LEU A 275 -11.44 -41.13 -6.39
CA LEU A 275 -9.99 -40.82 -6.43
C LEU A 275 -9.59 -40.16 -7.76
N ASN A 276 -10.14 -40.62 -8.88
CA ASN A 276 -9.86 -40.01 -10.18
C ASN A 276 -10.40 -38.58 -10.26
N THR A 277 -11.59 -38.32 -9.70
CA THR A 277 -12.14 -36.96 -9.54
C THR A 277 -11.22 -36.08 -8.69
N LEU A 278 -10.71 -36.59 -7.56
CA LEU A 278 -9.72 -35.89 -6.75
C LEU A 278 -8.45 -35.57 -7.56
N SER A 279 -7.89 -36.54 -8.28
CA SER A 279 -6.70 -36.32 -9.11
C SER A 279 -6.92 -35.25 -10.19
N ILE A 280 -8.07 -35.26 -10.86
CA ILE A 280 -8.39 -34.27 -11.91
C ILE A 280 -8.52 -32.87 -11.30
N ALA A 281 -9.21 -32.75 -10.16
CA ALA A 281 -9.37 -31.47 -9.47
C ALA A 281 -8.04 -30.92 -8.95
N LEU A 282 -7.15 -31.78 -8.44
CA LEU A 282 -5.79 -31.42 -8.03
C LEU A 282 -4.97 -30.90 -9.22
N HIS A 283 -5.03 -31.58 -10.36
CA HIS A 283 -4.28 -31.20 -11.58
C HIS A 283 -4.77 -29.88 -12.20
N GLY A 284 -6.09 -29.65 -12.18
CA GLY A 284 -6.70 -28.43 -12.70
C GLY A 284 -6.81 -27.33 -11.64
N ASN A 285 -8.02 -27.17 -11.09
CA ASN A 285 -8.40 -26.04 -10.25
C ASN A 285 -7.42 -25.75 -9.09
N VAL A 286 -7.02 -26.77 -8.31
CA VAL A 286 -6.14 -26.55 -7.14
C VAL A 286 -4.75 -26.09 -7.57
N THR A 287 -4.16 -26.73 -8.57
CA THR A 287 -2.85 -26.35 -9.10
C THR A 287 -2.88 -24.96 -9.72
N ASP A 288 -3.93 -24.62 -10.48
CA ASP A 288 -4.08 -23.30 -11.10
C ASP A 288 -4.22 -22.19 -10.05
N ARG A 289 -4.90 -22.46 -8.93
CA ARG A 289 -4.96 -21.56 -7.78
C ARG A 289 -3.61 -21.35 -7.12
N LEU A 290 -2.84 -22.41 -6.85
CA LEU A 290 -1.51 -22.25 -6.26
C LEU A 290 -0.49 -21.62 -7.24
N LYS A 291 -0.68 -21.73 -8.55
CA LYS A 291 0.11 -20.98 -9.52
C LYS A 291 -0.14 -19.46 -9.42
N LEU A 292 -1.36 -19.03 -9.14
CA LEU A 292 -1.64 -17.60 -8.87
C LEU A 292 -0.91 -17.12 -7.62
N VAL A 293 -0.87 -17.93 -6.55
CA VAL A 293 -0.04 -17.65 -5.36
C VAL A 293 1.43 -17.51 -5.77
N GLN A 294 1.94 -18.43 -6.58
CA GLN A 294 3.33 -18.40 -7.07
C GLN A 294 3.62 -17.13 -7.89
N GLU A 295 2.69 -16.72 -8.75
CA GLU A 295 2.76 -15.51 -9.58
C GLU A 295 2.80 -14.25 -8.72
N TYR A 296 1.88 -14.10 -7.76
CA TYR A 296 1.81 -12.93 -6.88
C TYR A 296 3.05 -12.77 -6.01
N LEU A 297 3.55 -13.87 -5.45
CA LEU A 297 4.79 -13.85 -4.70
C LEU A 297 6.00 -13.58 -5.60
N GLY A 298 5.97 -14.08 -6.84
CA GLY A 298 6.97 -13.76 -7.86
C GLY A 298 7.04 -12.26 -8.17
N HIS A 299 5.89 -11.59 -8.28
CA HIS A 299 5.86 -10.13 -8.41
C HIS A 299 6.42 -9.41 -7.18
N SER A 300 6.10 -9.88 -5.97
CA SER A 300 6.65 -9.31 -4.73
C SER A 300 8.18 -9.43 -4.66
N VAL A 301 8.72 -10.60 -5.03
CA VAL A 301 10.17 -10.84 -5.14
C VAL A 301 10.79 -9.88 -6.15
N ALA A 302 10.20 -9.74 -7.34
CA ALA A 302 10.73 -8.86 -8.39
C ALA A 302 10.80 -7.38 -7.96
N ILE A 303 9.81 -6.90 -7.19
CA ILE A 303 9.82 -5.55 -6.63
C ILE A 303 10.97 -5.38 -5.63
N VAL A 304 11.13 -6.32 -4.71
CA VAL A 304 12.17 -6.26 -3.67
C VAL A 304 13.58 -6.34 -4.29
N ASP A 305 13.75 -7.19 -5.31
CA ASP A 305 15.00 -7.30 -6.06
C ASP A 305 15.33 -6.00 -6.80
N GLU A 306 14.33 -5.31 -7.36
CA GLU A 306 14.53 -4.00 -8.00
C GLU A 306 14.90 -2.92 -6.98
N GLU A 307 14.20 -2.83 -5.85
CA GLU A 307 14.54 -1.88 -4.78
C GLU A 307 15.98 -2.08 -4.29
N GLN A 308 16.43 -3.34 -4.22
CA GLN A 308 17.81 -3.69 -3.86
C GLN A 308 18.80 -3.21 -4.93
N SER A 309 18.47 -3.40 -6.21
CA SER A 309 19.31 -2.97 -7.34
C SER A 309 19.51 -1.44 -7.34
N GLN A 310 18.49 -0.70 -6.90
CA GLN A 310 18.46 0.76 -6.84
C GLN A 310 19.07 1.37 -5.59
N TYR A 311 19.64 0.59 -4.66
CA TYR A 311 20.17 1.10 -3.38
C TYR A 311 21.06 2.34 -3.54
N ARG A 312 22.06 2.28 -4.43
CA ARG A 312 22.97 3.42 -4.66
C ARG A 312 22.25 4.65 -5.21
N HIS A 313 21.31 4.45 -6.13
CA HIS A 313 20.53 5.55 -6.69
C HIS A 313 19.65 6.20 -5.63
N ARG A 314 18.99 5.41 -4.77
CA ARG A 314 18.15 5.91 -3.66
C ARG A 314 18.98 6.71 -2.65
N VAL A 315 20.19 6.25 -2.31
CA VAL A 315 21.12 6.99 -1.44
C VAL A 315 21.56 8.29 -2.11
N SER A 316 22.05 8.26 -3.35
CA SER A 316 22.50 9.46 -4.07
C SER A 316 21.39 10.50 -4.23
N SER A 317 20.17 10.07 -4.59
CA SER A 317 19.02 10.97 -4.73
C SER A 317 18.63 11.62 -3.40
N LEU A 318 18.74 10.88 -2.28
CA LEU A 318 18.48 11.43 -0.96
C LEU A 318 19.58 12.41 -0.51
N GLN A 319 20.84 12.15 -0.86
CA GLN A 319 21.96 13.07 -0.66
C GLN A 319 21.77 14.38 -1.41
N GLU A 320 21.39 14.30 -2.70
CA GLU A 320 21.06 15.47 -3.53
C GLU A 320 19.88 16.26 -2.94
N THR A 321 18.81 15.57 -2.55
CA THR A 321 17.63 16.20 -1.92
C THR A 321 18.01 16.94 -0.63
N PHE A 322 18.87 16.34 0.21
CA PHE A 322 19.34 17.01 1.43
C PHE A 322 20.21 18.23 1.12
N SER A 323 21.09 18.12 0.11
CA SER A 323 21.90 19.24 -0.39
C SER A 323 20.99 20.39 -0.81
N GLU A 324 20.02 20.14 -1.70
CA GLU A 324 19.08 21.14 -2.20
C GLU A 324 18.27 21.80 -1.07
N ALA A 325 17.88 21.03 -0.04
CA ALA A 325 17.15 21.56 1.11
C ALA A 325 17.98 22.57 1.91
N ILE A 326 19.27 22.27 2.16
CA ILE A 326 20.21 23.18 2.82
C ILE A 326 20.52 24.39 1.92
N GLU A 327 20.73 24.15 0.62
CA GLU A 327 21.05 25.19 -0.37
C GLU A 327 19.91 26.21 -0.50
N SER A 328 18.67 25.74 -0.48
CA SER A 328 17.48 26.62 -0.51
C SER A 328 17.43 27.57 0.68
N SER A 329 18.05 27.23 1.82
CA SER A 329 18.17 28.14 2.97
C SER A 329 19.20 29.25 2.76
N PHE A 330 20.18 29.07 1.86
CA PHE A 330 21.24 30.05 1.54
C PHE A 330 21.11 30.69 0.16
N GLY A 331 20.28 30.15 -0.73
CA GLY A 331 20.06 30.63 -2.10
C GLY A 331 21.12 30.18 -3.13
N TYR A 332 22.10 29.35 -2.75
CA TYR A 332 23.19 28.87 -3.62
C TYR A 332 23.69 27.47 -3.22
N GLY A 333 24.39 26.78 -4.14
CA GLY A 333 24.91 25.42 -3.95
C GLY A 333 26.05 25.28 -2.94
N ILE A 334 26.14 24.26 -2.07
CA ILE A 334 27.04 24.27 -0.88
C ILE A 334 28.52 24.57 -1.21
N ALA A 335 29.12 23.91 -2.20
CA ALA A 335 30.51 24.18 -2.60
C ALA A 335 30.68 25.57 -3.25
N VAL A 336 29.62 26.04 -3.91
CA VAL A 336 29.55 27.38 -4.47
C VAL A 336 29.36 28.40 -3.33
N SER A 337 28.60 28.08 -2.29
CA SER A 337 28.34 28.89 -1.10
C SER A 337 29.59 29.02 -0.25
N GLU A 338 30.36 27.96 -0.01
CA GLU A 338 31.65 28.05 0.71
C GLU A 338 32.63 29.00 0.00
N SER A 339 32.84 28.81 -1.31
CA SER A 339 33.75 29.64 -2.09
C SER A 339 33.23 31.08 -2.28
N MET A 340 31.93 31.27 -2.48
CA MET A 340 31.30 32.59 -2.55
C MET A 340 31.34 33.33 -1.21
N LEU A 341 31.02 32.66 -0.09
CA LEU A 341 31.10 33.26 1.24
C LEU A 341 32.54 33.66 1.56
N ARG A 342 33.53 32.83 1.19
CA ARG A 342 34.94 33.18 1.34
C ARG A 342 35.32 34.42 0.53
N MET A 343 34.88 34.51 -0.72
CA MET A 343 35.08 35.70 -1.57
C MET A 343 34.35 36.93 -1.03
N ALA A 344 33.15 36.75 -0.48
CA ALA A 344 32.40 37.81 0.17
C ALA A 344 33.18 38.33 1.37
N VAL A 345 33.67 37.45 2.25
CA VAL A 345 34.50 37.85 3.40
C VAL A 345 35.80 38.53 2.95
N ASP A 346 36.45 38.08 1.87
CA ASP A 346 37.62 38.77 1.29
C ASP A 346 37.28 40.19 0.79
N LYS A 347 36.10 40.37 0.16
CA LYS A 347 35.60 41.68 -0.23
C LYS A 347 35.37 42.56 1.00
N LEU A 348 34.76 42.04 2.06
CA LEU A 348 34.54 42.78 3.31
C LEU A 348 35.86 43.19 3.98
N ILE A 349 36.86 42.31 4.01
CA ILE A 349 38.21 42.66 4.50
C ILE A 349 38.84 43.76 3.63
N SER A 350 38.65 43.71 2.31
CA SER A 350 39.13 44.75 1.39
C SER A 350 38.47 46.11 1.67
N LEU A 351 37.15 46.16 1.82
CA LEU A 351 36.42 47.36 2.20
C LEU A 351 36.88 47.89 3.57
N LEU A 352 37.15 46.99 4.51
CA LEU A 352 37.66 47.36 5.84
C LEU A 352 39.06 47.99 5.74
N ASN A 353 39.92 47.50 4.85
CA ASN A 353 41.23 48.12 4.57
C ASN A 353 41.09 49.52 3.94
N VAL A 354 40.09 49.72 3.07
CA VAL A 354 39.79 51.05 2.48
C VAL A 354 39.34 52.02 3.57
N ALA A 355 38.42 51.60 4.45
CA ALA A 355 37.98 52.40 5.59
C ALA A 355 39.14 52.75 6.53
N GLU A 356 40.06 51.82 6.80
CA GLU A 356 41.26 52.07 7.62
C GLU A 356 42.17 53.13 6.97
N GLY A 357 42.36 53.08 5.65
CA GLY A 357 43.13 54.08 4.90
C GLY A 357 42.53 55.49 5.00
N HIS A 358 41.19 55.58 4.92
CA HIS A 358 40.47 56.85 5.11
C HIS A 358 40.55 57.35 6.56
N CYS A 359 40.50 56.47 7.56
CA CYS A 359 40.68 56.82 8.97
C CYS A 359 42.10 57.35 9.26
N LYS A 360 43.15 56.73 8.70
CA LYS A 360 44.53 57.24 8.80
C LYS A 360 44.66 58.64 8.19
N SER A 361 43.99 58.86 7.06
CA SER A 361 43.92 60.18 6.42
C SER A 361 43.19 61.21 7.29
N LEU A 362 42.12 60.80 7.97
CA LEU A 362 41.41 61.64 8.95
C LEU A 362 42.30 61.99 10.15
N ASN A 363 43.01 61.01 10.72
CA ASN A 363 43.94 61.24 11.84
C ASN A 363 45.05 62.23 11.45
N ALA A 364 45.58 62.14 10.23
CA ALA A 364 46.56 63.08 9.71
C ALA A 364 46.01 64.52 9.56
N ILE A 365 44.74 64.67 9.14
CA ILE A 365 44.06 65.98 9.01
C ILE A 365 43.78 66.59 10.38
N LEU A 366 43.30 65.80 11.35
CA LEU A 366 43.02 66.27 12.71
C LEU A 366 44.30 66.69 13.46
N ASN A 367 45.44 66.04 13.20
CA ASN A 367 46.74 66.37 13.80
C ASN A 367 47.54 67.41 13.02
N SER A 368 47.01 67.92 11.90
CA SER A 368 47.60 69.03 11.13
C SER A 368 46.60 70.17 10.91
N PRO A 369 46.02 70.76 11.98
CA PRO A 369 45.07 71.84 11.82
C PRO A 369 45.74 73.10 11.22
N PRO A 370 44.97 73.98 10.57
CA PRO A 370 45.44 75.32 10.18
C PRO A 370 46.16 76.03 11.33
N ALA A 371 47.23 76.78 11.02
CA ALA A 371 48.09 77.40 12.04
C ALA A 371 47.31 78.30 13.03
N GLU A 372 46.22 78.91 12.58
CA GLU A 372 45.34 79.76 13.39
C GLU A 372 44.46 78.99 14.41
N LEU A 373 44.43 77.66 14.35
CA LEU A 373 43.60 76.78 15.21
C LEU A 373 44.43 75.93 16.20
N ILE A 374 45.76 75.99 16.11
CA ILE A 374 46.68 75.16 16.92
C ILE A 374 46.50 75.41 18.43
N GLU A 375 46.26 76.65 18.88
CA GLU A 375 46.07 76.96 20.30
C GLU A 375 44.72 76.46 20.87
N LYS A 376 43.77 76.09 20.01
CA LYS A 376 42.40 75.72 20.39
C LYS A 376 42.05 74.25 20.19
N LEU A 377 42.89 73.51 19.46
CA LEU A 377 42.69 72.09 19.18
C LEU A 377 43.70 71.26 19.98
N THR A 378 43.20 70.41 20.87
CA THR A 378 44.00 69.34 21.46
C THR A 378 44.35 68.32 20.37
N SER A 379 45.60 67.84 20.33
CA SER A 379 46.01 66.72 19.48
C SER A 379 45.07 65.54 19.71
N THR A 380 44.22 65.26 18.73
CA THR A 380 43.18 64.24 18.83
C THR A 380 43.68 63.02 18.08
N ASP A 381 44.15 62.01 18.83
CA ASP A 381 44.45 60.71 18.25
C ASP A 381 43.17 59.90 18.11
N ILE A 382 42.83 59.54 16.88
CA ILE A 382 41.72 58.64 16.61
C ILE A 382 42.25 57.21 16.81
N SER A 383 42.24 56.71 18.06
CA SER A 383 42.69 55.34 18.39
C SER A 383 41.74 54.28 17.81
N VAL A 384 41.80 54.03 16.50
CA VAL A 384 40.96 53.04 15.79
C VAL A 384 41.75 51.85 15.25
N GLU A 385 43.08 51.91 15.25
CA GLU A 385 43.96 50.84 14.73
C GLU A 385 43.77 49.51 15.47
N SER A 386 43.49 49.54 16.77
CA SER A 386 43.15 48.33 17.55
C SER A 386 41.83 47.72 17.09
N ILE A 387 40.81 48.55 16.89
CA ILE A 387 39.47 48.11 16.45
C ILE A 387 39.55 47.51 15.03
N PHE A 388 40.27 48.14 14.11
CA PHE A 388 40.51 47.59 12.77
C PHE A 388 41.24 46.24 12.81
N ARG A 389 42.22 46.09 13.70
CA ARG A 389 42.95 44.82 13.85
C ARG A 389 42.05 43.71 14.40
N GLU A 390 41.26 44.02 15.43
CA GLU A 390 40.30 43.09 16.02
C GLU A 390 39.24 42.65 15.01
N LEU A 391 38.64 43.60 14.28
CA LEU A 391 37.68 43.31 13.21
C LEU A 391 38.26 42.40 12.12
N LYS A 392 39.50 42.64 11.67
CA LYS A 392 40.18 41.74 10.72
C LYS A 392 40.35 40.33 11.31
N GLY A 393 40.73 40.23 12.58
CA GLY A 393 40.80 38.96 13.30
C GLY A 393 39.47 38.21 13.28
N HIS A 394 38.36 38.90 13.56
CA HIS A 394 37.03 38.31 13.50
C HIS A 394 36.62 37.87 12.09
N PHE A 395 36.96 38.64 11.05
CA PHE A 395 36.72 38.22 9.66
C PHE A 395 37.55 36.99 9.27
N TYR A 396 38.78 36.85 9.76
CA TYR A 396 39.56 35.62 9.54
C TYR A 396 38.94 34.43 10.27
N ASN A 397 38.56 34.58 11.54
CA ASN A 397 37.86 33.52 12.28
C ASN A 397 36.54 33.13 11.60
N LEU A 398 35.82 34.10 11.03
CA LEU A 398 34.58 33.83 10.28
C LEU A 398 34.84 32.89 9.09
N LYS A 399 35.98 33.01 8.40
CA LYS A 399 36.36 32.09 7.32
C LYS A 399 36.59 30.68 7.83
N ASP A 400 37.36 30.53 8.91
CA ASP A 400 37.64 29.22 9.50
C ASP A 400 36.34 28.54 9.95
N HIS A 401 35.40 29.29 10.55
CA HIS A 401 34.10 28.76 10.94
C HIS A 401 33.20 28.40 9.74
N ILE A 402 33.30 29.11 8.61
CA ILE A 402 32.60 28.75 7.36
C ILE A 402 33.14 27.41 6.83
N ASP A 403 34.45 27.20 6.86
CA ASP A 403 35.09 25.96 6.42
C ASP A 403 34.68 24.78 7.31
N ASP A 404 34.66 24.96 8.64
CA ASP A 404 34.20 23.95 9.60
C ASP A 404 32.73 23.58 9.35
N PHE A 405 31.85 24.58 9.16
CA PHE A 405 30.44 24.35 8.85
C PHE A 405 30.26 23.62 7.51
N ALA A 406 30.96 24.05 6.46
CA ALA A 406 30.89 23.39 5.15
C ALA A 406 31.39 21.94 5.23
N GLY A 407 32.45 21.68 5.99
CA GLY A 407 32.94 20.33 6.28
C GLY A 407 31.92 19.47 7.00
N ALA A 408 31.24 20.02 8.01
CA ALA A 408 30.19 19.31 8.76
C ALA A 408 28.96 18.99 7.89
N ILE A 409 28.59 19.87 6.97
CA ILE A 409 27.52 19.61 5.99
C ILE A 409 27.95 18.49 5.02
N LYS A 410 29.17 18.54 4.46
CA LYS A 410 29.70 17.46 3.61
C LYS A 410 29.72 16.12 4.34
N HIS A 411 30.14 16.11 5.61
CA HIS A 411 30.08 14.91 6.46
C HIS A 411 28.65 14.42 6.67
N THR A 412 27.69 15.33 6.88
CA THR A 412 26.28 14.97 6.99
C THR A 412 25.78 14.29 5.72
N ILE A 413 26.07 14.88 4.55
CA ILE A 413 25.66 14.34 3.25
C ILE A 413 26.31 12.97 2.99
N HIS A 414 27.61 12.82 3.23
CA HIS A 414 28.34 11.62 2.82
C HIS A 414 28.34 10.48 3.85
N GLU A 415 28.11 10.77 5.13
CA GLU A 415 28.16 9.76 6.20
C GLU A 415 26.80 9.62 6.91
N LYS A 416 26.14 10.73 7.25
CA LYS A 416 24.89 10.68 8.04
C LYS A 416 23.65 10.36 7.20
N VAL A 417 23.58 10.83 5.96
CA VAL A 417 22.47 10.49 5.05
C VAL A 417 22.50 9.00 4.65
N PRO A 418 23.63 8.39 4.24
CA PRO A 418 23.68 6.94 4.00
C PRO A 418 23.33 6.11 5.23
N ALA A 419 23.79 6.53 6.42
CA ALA A 419 23.49 5.85 7.68
C ALA A 419 21.99 5.81 8.03
N LEU A 420 21.13 6.60 7.38
CA LEU A 420 19.67 6.48 7.50
C LEU A 420 19.15 5.11 7.04
N PHE A 421 19.83 4.46 6.10
CA PHE A 421 19.44 3.18 5.53
C PHE A 421 19.96 1.98 6.34
N GLU A 422 20.90 2.19 7.25
CA GLU A 422 21.68 1.11 7.84
C GLU A 422 21.12 0.65 9.19
N ASN A 423 21.28 -0.64 9.49
CA ASN A 423 21.19 -1.18 10.83
C ASN A 423 22.37 -2.15 11.10
N GLU A 424 22.37 -2.81 12.26
CA GLU A 424 23.47 -3.72 12.63
C GLU A 424 23.68 -4.90 11.67
N LYS A 425 22.65 -5.29 10.90
CA LYS A 425 22.65 -6.48 10.04
C LYS A 425 22.76 -6.16 8.55
N PHE A 426 22.27 -5.01 8.13
CA PHE A 426 22.05 -4.67 6.73
C PHE A 426 22.45 -3.22 6.44
N THR A 427 23.13 -3.03 5.31
CA THR A 427 23.46 -1.71 4.76
C THR A 427 22.24 -1.00 4.16
N ASP A 428 21.19 -1.78 3.86
CA ASP A 428 19.88 -1.32 3.43
C ASP A 428 18.85 -2.11 4.23
N ALA A 429 18.48 -1.59 5.39
CA ALA A 429 17.80 -2.33 6.44
C ALA A 429 16.45 -2.88 6.01
N ILE A 430 15.59 -2.05 5.43
CA ILE A 430 14.24 -2.45 5.05
C ILE A 430 14.29 -3.42 3.87
N VAL A 431 15.02 -3.08 2.81
CA VAL A 431 15.11 -3.93 1.62
C VAL A 431 15.87 -5.22 1.92
N GLY A 432 16.92 -5.17 2.72
CA GLY A 432 17.71 -6.33 3.15
C GLY A 432 16.88 -7.32 3.96
N GLU A 433 16.08 -6.84 4.91
CA GLU A 433 15.15 -7.69 5.68
C GLU A 433 14.10 -8.34 4.77
N LEU A 434 13.45 -7.55 3.89
CA LEU A 434 12.48 -8.05 2.93
C LEU A 434 13.11 -9.07 1.99
N LYS A 435 14.28 -8.78 1.43
CA LYS A 435 14.99 -9.67 0.51
C LYS A 435 15.30 -11.01 1.15
N ALA A 436 15.85 -11.00 2.37
CA ALA A 436 16.14 -12.22 3.10
C ALA A 436 14.88 -13.04 3.40
N HIS A 437 13.76 -12.38 3.69
CA HIS A 437 12.46 -13.03 3.85
C HIS A 437 11.94 -13.63 2.53
N TYR A 438 11.97 -12.88 1.45
CA TYR A 438 11.44 -13.28 0.14
C TYR A 438 12.30 -14.34 -0.55
N ASP A 439 13.59 -14.43 -0.27
CA ASP A 439 14.44 -15.53 -0.74
C ASP A 439 14.00 -16.89 -0.15
N ILE A 440 13.47 -16.89 1.07
CA ILE A 440 12.90 -18.09 1.70
C ILE A 440 11.51 -18.38 1.12
N ILE A 441 10.64 -17.36 1.03
CA ILE A 441 9.30 -17.51 0.42
C ILE A 441 9.41 -18.03 -1.02
N ALA A 442 10.37 -17.54 -1.80
CA ALA A 442 10.55 -17.95 -3.20
C ALA A 442 10.85 -19.44 -3.34
N LYS A 443 11.66 -20.01 -2.43
CA LYS A 443 11.91 -21.46 -2.39
C LYS A 443 10.69 -22.22 -1.88
N ASN A 444 10.04 -21.71 -0.84
CA ASN A 444 8.91 -22.36 -0.19
C ASN A 444 7.68 -22.46 -1.10
N LYS A 445 7.36 -21.41 -1.86
CA LYS A 445 6.23 -21.45 -2.83
C LYS A 445 6.43 -22.53 -3.90
N ASP A 446 7.67 -22.70 -4.38
CA ASP A 446 8.00 -23.69 -5.39
C ASP A 446 7.96 -25.11 -4.80
N ALA A 447 8.42 -25.27 -3.55
CA ALA A 447 8.34 -26.52 -2.81
C ALA A 447 6.89 -26.98 -2.56
N VAL A 448 5.99 -26.07 -2.15
CA VAL A 448 4.57 -26.40 -1.95
C VAL A 448 3.91 -26.84 -3.26
N LEU A 449 4.16 -26.15 -4.37
CA LEU A 449 3.60 -26.50 -5.67
C LEU A 449 4.15 -27.84 -6.18
N HIS A 450 5.43 -28.11 -5.96
CA HIS A 450 6.03 -29.41 -6.27
C HIS A 450 5.36 -30.53 -5.47
N GLN A 451 5.15 -30.32 -4.16
CA GLN A 451 4.50 -31.31 -3.28
C GLN A 451 3.08 -31.62 -3.74
N LEU A 452 2.32 -30.60 -4.14
CA LEU A 452 0.97 -30.77 -4.68
C LEU A 452 0.99 -31.64 -5.95
N THR A 453 1.96 -31.41 -6.83
CA THR A 453 2.12 -32.17 -8.08
C THR A 453 2.45 -33.65 -7.80
N GLU A 454 3.34 -33.93 -6.85
CA GLU A 454 3.62 -35.29 -6.40
C GLU A 454 2.39 -35.97 -5.78
N PHE A 455 1.67 -35.24 -4.91
CA PHE A 455 0.44 -35.74 -4.29
C PHE A 455 -0.62 -36.08 -5.34
N GLN A 456 -0.80 -35.24 -6.36
CA GLN A 456 -1.69 -35.50 -7.48
C GLN A 456 -1.32 -36.81 -8.21
N GLY A 457 -0.03 -37.04 -8.46
CA GLY A 457 0.46 -38.29 -9.05
C GLY A 457 0.11 -39.51 -8.20
N GLN A 458 0.29 -39.42 -6.88
CA GLN A 458 0.01 -40.51 -5.94
C GLN A 458 -1.47 -40.84 -5.82
N VAL A 459 -2.34 -39.82 -5.83
CA VAL A 459 -3.79 -40.02 -5.90
C VAL A 459 -4.15 -40.77 -7.18
N LYS A 460 -3.55 -40.39 -8.33
CA LYS A 460 -3.80 -41.04 -9.61
C LYS A 460 -3.34 -42.50 -9.63
N GLU A 461 -2.11 -42.76 -9.18
CA GLU A 461 -1.57 -44.12 -9.06
C GLU A 461 -2.43 -45.01 -8.16
N THR A 462 -2.94 -44.45 -7.05
CA THR A 462 -3.84 -45.17 -6.15
C THR A 462 -5.19 -45.47 -6.81
N ALA A 463 -5.73 -44.52 -7.58
CA ALA A 463 -6.95 -44.74 -8.36
C ALA A 463 -6.75 -45.87 -9.37
N ASP A 464 -5.67 -45.84 -10.15
CA ASP A 464 -5.38 -46.84 -11.16
C ASP A 464 -5.14 -48.23 -10.53
N ALA A 465 -4.51 -48.29 -9.36
CA ALA A 465 -4.38 -49.54 -8.60
C ALA A 465 -5.72 -50.12 -8.15
N PHE A 466 -6.69 -49.27 -7.76
CA PHE A 466 -8.05 -49.72 -7.44
C PHE A 466 -8.73 -50.31 -8.68
N LYS A 467 -8.63 -49.63 -9.82
CA LYS A 467 -9.20 -50.10 -11.08
C LYS A 467 -8.60 -51.43 -11.54
N ASP A 468 -7.26 -51.52 -11.56
CA ASP A 468 -6.54 -52.75 -11.92
C ASP A 468 -6.96 -53.91 -11.01
N ARG A 469 -7.19 -53.65 -9.72
CA ARG A 469 -7.62 -54.66 -8.75
C ARG A 469 -9.04 -55.14 -8.99
N ASP A 470 -9.98 -54.22 -9.24
CA ASP A 470 -11.37 -54.55 -9.53
C ASP A 470 -11.50 -55.34 -10.84
N GLU A 471 -10.81 -54.92 -11.90
CA GLU A 471 -10.78 -55.63 -13.18
C GLU A 471 -10.14 -57.02 -13.03
N GLY A 472 -9.05 -57.12 -12.28
CA GLY A 472 -8.37 -58.38 -11.98
C GLY A 472 -9.24 -59.35 -11.17
N LEU A 473 -9.97 -58.86 -10.16
CA LEU A 473 -10.94 -59.65 -9.38
C LEU A 473 -12.09 -60.12 -10.26
N ALA A 474 -12.67 -59.24 -11.08
CA ALA A 474 -13.75 -59.61 -11.99
C ALA A 474 -13.31 -60.67 -13.01
N GLY A 475 -12.08 -60.56 -13.55
CA GLY A 475 -11.48 -61.55 -14.43
C GLY A 475 -11.22 -62.89 -13.72
N ALA A 476 -10.67 -62.85 -12.51
CA ALA A 476 -10.41 -64.03 -11.68
C ALA A 476 -11.70 -64.79 -11.33
N ILE A 477 -12.78 -64.07 -10.99
CA ILE A 477 -14.11 -64.64 -10.75
C ILE A 477 -14.66 -65.32 -12.02
N LYS A 478 -14.55 -64.67 -13.18
CA LYS A 478 -15.00 -65.25 -14.46
C LYS A 478 -14.24 -66.51 -14.85
N THR A 479 -13.00 -66.65 -14.40
CA THR A 479 -12.10 -67.75 -14.79
C THR A 479 -11.86 -68.78 -13.69
N ASN A 480 -12.48 -68.63 -12.51
CA ASN A 480 -12.20 -69.42 -11.30
C ASN A 480 -10.69 -69.48 -10.95
N ALA A 481 -9.98 -68.37 -11.18
CA ALA A 481 -8.56 -68.24 -10.85
C ALA A 481 -8.36 -67.39 -9.58
N SER A 482 -7.15 -67.41 -9.01
CA SER A 482 -6.78 -66.46 -7.94
C SER A 482 -6.45 -65.09 -8.53
N PRO A 483 -6.85 -63.98 -7.88
CA PRO A 483 -6.40 -62.64 -8.27
C PRO A 483 -4.87 -62.53 -8.16
N GLY A 484 -4.22 -61.89 -9.14
CA GLY A 484 -2.78 -61.65 -9.13
C GLY A 484 -2.31 -60.68 -8.02
N GLU A 485 -0.99 -60.56 -7.85
CA GLU A 485 -0.38 -59.61 -6.90
C GLU A 485 -0.65 -58.15 -7.27
N THR A 486 -0.84 -57.31 -6.25
CA THR A 486 -1.11 -55.87 -6.38
C THR A 486 0.18 -55.06 -6.52
N LYS A 487 0.14 -54.02 -7.37
CA LYS A 487 1.17 -52.98 -7.41
C LYS A 487 1.22 -52.24 -6.08
N THR A 488 2.43 -52.06 -5.54
CA THR A 488 2.66 -51.20 -4.38
C THR A 488 2.61 -49.73 -4.82
N VAL A 489 1.78 -48.93 -4.16
CA VAL A 489 1.76 -47.46 -4.32
C VAL A 489 3.09 -46.90 -3.79
N GLN A 490 3.71 -45.97 -4.53
CA GLN A 490 4.95 -45.34 -4.08
C GLN A 490 4.72 -44.54 -2.79
N ARG A 491 5.68 -44.63 -1.88
CA ARG A 491 5.67 -43.84 -0.64
C ARG A 491 6.14 -42.42 -0.97
N ALA A 492 5.31 -41.42 -0.65
CA ALA A 492 5.65 -40.02 -0.86
C ALA A 492 6.79 -39.55 0.05
N ASN A 493 7.51 -38.53 -0.41
CA ASN A 493 8.38 -37.74 0.45
C ASN A 493 7.52 -36.79 1.29
N ILE A 494 7.59 -36.94 2.61
CA ILE A 494 7.14 -35.89 3.54
C ILE A 494 8.32 -34.94 3.70
N TYR A 495 8.19 -33.70 3.25
CA TYR A 495 9.20 -32.67 3.47
C TYR A 495 8.57 -31.41 4.05
N LYS A 496 9.35 -30.73 4.88
CA LYS A 496 8.97 -29.48 5.56
C LYS A 496 9.64 -28.33 4.83
N ILE A 497 8.90 -27.23 4.63
CA ILE A 497 9.46 -25.99 4.09
C ILE A 497 10.25 -25.21 5.16
N GLU A 498 11.12 -24.30 4.74
CA GLU A 498 12.00 -23.53 5.63
C GLU A 498 11.21 -22.47 6.41
N GLU A 499 11.48 -22.28 7.70
CA GLU A 499 10.89 -21.20 8.48
C GLU A 499 11.67 -19.89 8.29
N SER A 500 10.98 -18.80 7.94
CA SER A 500 11.65 -17.49 7.85
C SER A 500 11.86 -16.87 9.24
N PRO A 501 13.08 -16.42 9.60
CA PRO A 501 13.32 -15.68 10.85
C PRO A 501 13.15 -14.15 10.69
N TYR A 502 12.76 -13.67 9.51
CA TYR A 502 12.68 -12.25 9.16
C TYR A 502 11.24 -11.72 9.18
N MET A 503 11.10 -10.39 9.09
CA MET A 503 9.81 -9.69 8.97
C MET A 503 8.87 -9.94 10.17
N LEU A 504 9.42 -10.09 11.37
CA LEU A 504 8.63 -10.35 12.58
C LEU A 504 7.71 -9.18 12.96
N GLU A 505 8.09 -7.95 12.58
CA GLU A 505 7.27 -6.74 12.75
C GLU A 505 6.35 -6.49 11.54
N HIS A 506 6.16 -7.51 10.69
CA HIS A 506 5.34 -7.43 9.49
C HIS A 506 5.76 -6.23 8.59
N MET A 507 4.87 -5.70 7.75
CA MET A 507 5.13 -4.48 6.99
C MET A 507 5.12 -3.19 7.82
N ARG A 508 4.97 -3.27 9.15
CA ARG A 508 5.17 -2.10 10.02
C ARG A 508 6.65 -1.77 10.20
N ILE A 509 7.55 -2.70 9.84
CA ILE A 509 9.00 -2.52 9.90
C ILE A 509 9.46 -1.22 9.21
N LYS A 510 8.87 -0.87 8.06
CA LYS A 510 9.23 0.35 7.33
C LYS A 510 9.01 1.60 8.19
N GLN A 511 7.81 1.76 8.74
CA GLN A 511 7.47 2.93 9.54
C GLN A 511 8.31 2.99 10.82
N LEU A 512 8.45 1.85 11.52
CA LEU A 512 9.25 1.76 12.74
C LEU A 512 10.72 2.13 12.49
N PHE A 513 11.30 1.60 11.40
CA PHE A 513 12.66 1.88 11.01
C PHE A 513 12.84 3.34 10.60
N VAL A 514 11.97 3.87 9.74
CA VAL A 514 12.04 5.26 9.29
C VAL A 514 11.96 6.22 10.47
N ASP A 515 11.03 6.01 11.41
CA ASP A 515 10.88 6.87 12.57
C ASP A 515 12.11 6.81 13.51
N PHE A 516 12.63 5.61 13.75
CA PHE A 516 13.82 5.42 14.58
C PHE A 516 15.07 6.05 13.94
N SER A 517 15.39 5.68 12.70
CA SER A 517 16.58 6.15 11.98
C SER A 517 16.54 7.65 11.77
N PHE A 518 15.36 8.22 11.45
CA PHE A 518 15.23 9.66 11.28
C PHE A 518 15.35 10.44 12.59
N SER A 519 14.84 9.90 13.70
CA SER A 519 15.02 10.50 15.03
C SER A 519 16.49 10.54 15.44
N ARG A 520 17.24 9.47 15.15
CA ARG A 520 18.68 9.42 15.36
C ARG A 520 19.41 10.44 14.48
N PHE A 521 19.09 10.48 13.17
CA PHE A 521 19.66 11.44 12.24
C PHE A 521 19.46 12.88 12.71
N LYS A 522 18.23 13.25 13.10
CA LYS A 522 17.91 14.57 13.65
C LYS A 522 18.80 14.94 14.85
N ASN A 523 19.01 14.00 15.77
CA ASN A 523 19.85 14.24 16.94
C ASN A 523 21.32 14.40 16.55
N ASP A 524 21.84 13.49 15.73
CA ASP A 524 23.23 13.49 15.28
C ASP A 524 23.58 14.79 14.52
N THR A 525 22.72 15.21 13.60
CA THR A 525 22.96 16.42 12.81
C THR A 525 22.72 17.69 13.62
N HIS A 526 21.80 17.69 14.58
CA HIS A 526 21.65 18.81 15.51
C HIS A 526 22.92 18.99 16.35
N VAL A 527 23.47 17.91 16.92
CA VAL A 527 24.71 17.97 17.72
C VAL A 527 25.90 18.43 16.87
N LEU A 528 25.92 18.08 15.59
CA LEU A 528 26.99 18.43 14.67
C LEU A 528 26.92 19.87 14.15
N LEU A 529 25.74 20.30 13.67
CA LEU A 529 25.59 21.53 12.87
C LEU A 529 25.22 22.76 13.71
N ILE A 530 24.34 22.62 14.71
CA ILE A 530 23.85 23.77 15.48
C ILE A 530 24.97 24.49 16.26
N PRO A 531 25.94 23.80 16.89
CA PRO A 531 27.05 24.51 17.53
C PRO A 531 27.87 25.36 16.57
N LEU A 532 28.11 24.88 15.35
CA LEU A 532 28.87 25.61 14.32
C LEU A 532 28.09 26.83 13.81
N LEU A 533 26.78 26.68 13.62
CA LEU A 533 25.90 27.79 13.26
C LEU A 533 25.84 28.88 14.35
N ASN A 534 25.76 28.49 15.63
CA ASN A 534 25.80 29.45 16.74
C ASN A 534 27.15 30.19 16.83
N ILE A 535 28.26 29.51 16.54
CA ILE A 535 29.59 30.12 16.48
C ILE A 535 29.66 31.13 15.33
N LEU A 536 29.11 30.80 14.16
CA LEU A 536 28.99 31.72 13.01
C LEU A 536 28.16 32.96 13.38
N GLU A 537 26.96 32.77 13.93
CA GLU A 537 26.07 33.85 14.34
C GLU A 537 26.73 34.78 15.37
N THR A 538 27.39 34.21 16.38
CA THR A 538 28.11 34.97 17.41
C THR A 538 29.28 35.76 16.83
N THR A 539 30.01 35.18 15.88
CA THR A 539 31.12 35.86 15.19
C THR A 539 30.62 37.03 14.36
N LEU A 540 29.53 36.84 13.60
CA LEU A 540 28.89 37.89 12.81
C LEU A 540 28.35 39.02 13.70
N PHE A 541 27.66 38.68 14.80
CA PHE A 541 27.22 39.66 15.80
C PHE A 541 28.38 40.47 16.39
N THR A 542 29.52 39.83 16.65
CA THR A 542 30.72 40.51 17.17
C THR A 542 31.30 41.48 16.13
N ILE A 543 31.32 41.09 14.86
CA ILE A 543 31.74 41.95 13.74
C ILE A 543 30.83 43.18 13.64
N GLU A 544 29.50 43.00 13.66
CA GLU A 544 28.54 44.12 13.61
C GLU A 544 28.76 45.12 14.74
N ASN A 545 28.85 44.66 15.99
CA ASN A 545 29.12 45.55 17.12
C ASN A 545 30.46 46.27 16.97
N GLY A 546 31.49 45.59 16.47
CA GLY A 546 32.79 46.21 16.20
C GLY A 546 32.70 47.31 15.13
N LEU A 547 31.91 47.09 14.07
CA LEU A 547 31.67 48.09 13.02
C LEU A 547 30.87 49.30 13.54
N GLU A 548 29.89 49.07 14.42
CA GLU A 548 29.14 50.14 15.09
C GLU A 548 30.04 50.98 15.99
N ILE A 549 30.87 50.35 16.83
CA ILE A 549 31.85 51.03 17.70
C ILE A 549 32.85 51.83 16.86
N LEU A 550 33.36 51.24 15.78
CA LEU A 550 34.26 51.91 14.86
C LEU A 550 33.61 53.14 14.23
N SER A 551 32.39 52.99 13.72
CA SER A 551 31.62 54.08 13.11
C SER A 551 31.30 55.19 14.11
N ALA A 552 30.93 54.84 15.35
CA ALA A 552 30.70 55.80 16.43
C ALA A 552 31.97 56.56 16.82
N THR A 553 33.12 55.88 16.85
CA THR A 553 34.43 56.48 17.15
C THR A 553 34.84 57.48 16.07
N ILE A 554 34.67 57.13 14.79
CA ILE A 554 34.92 58.03 13.65
C ILE A 554 34.00 59.27 13.72
N LYS A 555 32.69 59.07 13.96
CA LYS A 555 31.71 60.16 14.11
C LYS A 555 32.02 61.04 15.34
N GLY A 556 32.48 60.45 16.44
CA GLY A 556 32.87 61.14 17.67
C GLY A 556 34.11 62.01 17.51
N ALA A 557 35.16 61.49 16.85
CA ALA A 557 36.37 62.24 16.52
C ALA A 557 36.04 63.48 15.67
N ALA A 558 35.16 63.33 14.68
CA ALA A 558 34.68 64.45 13.88
C ALA A 558 33.96 65.52 14.73
N LYS A 559 33.06 65.11 15.65
CA LYS A 559 32.31 66.04 16.53
C LYS A 559 33.22 66.85 17.47
N ILE A 560 34.33 66.28 17.95
CA ILE A 560 35.30 67.00 18.78
C ILE A 560 35.97 68.12 17.97
N ALA A 561 36.29 67.88 16.71
CA ALA A 561 36.85 68.90 15.82
C ALA A 561 35.89 70.10 15.58
N PHE A 562 34.58 69.88 15.63
CA PHE A 562 33.55 70.91 15.37
C PHE A 562 33.17 71.79 16.60
N HIS A 563 33.51 71.42 17.84
CA HIS A 563 33.07 72.13 19.06
C HIS A 563 34.09 73.13 19.64
N GLY A 564 35.17 73.46 18.94
CA GLY A 564 36.10 74.52 19.35
C GLY A 564 35.44 75.91 19.23
N ASN A 565 35.21 76.61 20.35
CA ASN A 565 34.59 77.95 20.38
C ASN A 565 35.34 78.96 19.47
N LEU A 566 34.69 79.44 18.41
CA LEU A 566 35.28 80.37 17.43
C LEU A 566 34.49 81.69 17.28
N VAL A 567 35.26 82.78 17.11
CA VAL A 567 34.80 84.17 16.94
C VAL A 567 34.57 84.46 15.44
N GLY A 568 33.61 85.34 15.12
CA GLY A 568 33.00 85.50 13.79
C GLY A 568 33.89 85.80 12.56
N SER A 569 35.18 86.12 12.72
CA SER A 569 36.11 86.34 11.59
C SER A 569 36.79 85.07 11.06
N LEU A 570 36.66 83.92 11.76
CA LEU A 570 37.29 82.65 11.39
C LEU A 570 36.34 81.69 10.64
N ILE A 571 35.06 82.06 10.51
CA ILE A 571 33.99 81.17 10.02
C ILE A 571 34.24 80.68 8.59
N SER A 572 34.71 81.51 7.66
CA SER A 572 34.88 81.12 6.24
C SER A 572 36.06 80.19 5.98
N LYS A 573 37.13 80.27 6.79
CA LYS A 573 38.27 79.33 6.75
C LYS A 573 37.94 78.01 7.47
N PHE A 574 37.05 78.07 8.47
CA PHE A 574 36.54 76.90 9.16
C PHE A 574 35.62 76.07 8.26
N THR A 575 34.82 76.71 7.39
CA THR A 575 33.93 76.00 6.46
C THR A 575 34.69 75.03 5.54
N SER A 576 35.84 75.43 4.97
CA SER A 576 36.61 74.55 4.08
C SER A 576 37.33 73.40 4.80
N PHE A 577 37.77 73.64 6.04
CA PHE A 577 38.32 72.59 6.91
C PHE A 577 37.23 71.61 7.37
N ASP A 578 36.07 72.13 7.74
CA ASP A 578 34.89 71.36 8.11
C ASP A 578 34.38 70.49 6.96
N ASP A 579 34.30 71.04 5.76
CA ASP A 579 33.88 70.32 4.55
C ASP A 579 34.90 69.22 4.21
N LYS A 580 36.19 69.45 4.46
CA LYS A 580 37.24 68.44 4.31
C LYS A 580 37.12 67.32 5.34
N ILE A 581 36.86 67.64 6.61
CA ILE A 581 36.61 66.64 7.67
C ILE A 581 35.35 65.84 7.35
N LYS A 582 34.23 66.50 7.04
CA LYS A 582 32.97 65.84 6.64
C LYS A 582 33.16 64.93 5.44
N GLY A 583 33.90 65.40 4.42
CA GLY A 583 34.18 64.62 3.22
C GLY A 583 35.01 63.37 3.49
N VAL A 584 36.02 63.43 4.37
CA VAL A 584 36.86 62.27 4.71
C VAL A 584 36.13 61.32 5.68
N VAL A 585 35.34 61.85 6.61
CA VAL A 585 34.48 61.05 7.50
C VAL A 585 33.46 60.26 6.70
N ASN A 586 32.76 60.89 5.75
CA ASN A 586 31.80 60.19 4.89
C ASN A 586 32.47 59.09 4.06
N LYS A 587 33.66 59.36 3.50
CA LYS A 587 34.45 58.34 2.78
C LYS A 587 34.94 57.20 3.67
N ALA A 588 35.17 57.45 4.95
CA ALA A 588 35.55 56.41 5.91
C ALA A 588 34.35 55.56 6.36
N LEU A 589 33.16 56.14 6.41
CA LEU A 589 31.93 55.48 6.85
C LEU A 589 31.25 54.68 5.73
N GLU A 590 31.27 55.15 4.48
CA GLU A 590 30.57 54.49 3.35
C GLU A 590 30.98 53.01 3.18
N PRO A 591 32.28 52.62 3.20
CA PRO A 591 32.65 51.20 3.16
C PRO A 591 32.22 50.43 4.42
N LEU A 592 32.12 51.07 5.59
CA LEU A 592 31.68 50.42 6.83
C LEU A 592 30.18 50.15 6.83
N ASP A 593 29.39 51.08 6.29
CA ASP A 593 27.94 50.91 6.11
C ASP A 593 27.64 49.76 5.12
N GLU A 594 28.41 49.64 4.03
CA GLU A 594 28.31 48.48 3.11
C GLU A 594 28.64 47.16 3.81
N ILE A 595 29.73 47.13 4.59
CA ILE A 595 30.10 45.92 5.35
C ILE A 595 29.00 45.56 6.37
N ALA A 596 28.48 46.53 7.10
CA ALA A 596 27.47 46.29 8.13
C ALA A 596 26.20 45.67 7.54
N ALA A 597 25.73 46.18 6.39
CA ALA A 597 24.56 45.64 5.70
C ALA A 597 24.78 44.18 5.22
N ASP A 598 25.96 43.89 4.66
CA ASP A 598 26.30 42.54 4.20
C ASP A 598 26.42 41.54 5.38
N VAL A 599 27.07 41.94 6.48
CA VAL A 599 27.22 41.10 7.68
C VAL A 599 25.86 40.84 8.35
N GLU A 600 25.01 41.86 8.47
CA GLU A 600 23.65 41.72 9.01
C GLU A 600 22.82 40.76 8.17
N GLY A 601 22.90 40.86 6.83
CA GLY A 601 22.23 39.95 5.91
C GLY A 601 22.65 38.49 6.11
N ILE A 602 23.96 38.23 6.22
CA ILE A 602 24.50 36.89 6.47
C ILE A 602 24.07 36.39 7.85
N ARG A 603 24.13 37.22 8.90
CA ARG A 603 23.70 36.83 10.26
C ARG A 603 22.23 36.45 10.29
N ASN A 604 21.37 37.23 9.64
CA ASN A 604 19.94 36.95 9.57
C ASN A 604 19.66 35.61 8.85
N ALA A 605 20.42 35.29 7.81
CA ALA A 605 20.31 33.99 7.12
C ALA A 605 20.75 32.82 8.02
N VAL A 606 21.87 32.97 8.74
CA VAL A 606 22.35 31.97 9.71
C VAL A 606 21.33 31.78 10.86
N GLY A 607 20.82 32.86 11.44
CA GLY A 607 19.81 32.81 12.51
C GLY A 607 18.50 32.19 12.06
N SER A 608 18.08 32.45 10.81
CA SER A 608 16.92 31.79 10.19
C SER A 608 17.16 30.28 10.05
N LEU A 609 18.33 29.86 9.56
CA LEU A 609 18.67 28.44 9.47
C LEU A 609 18.69 27.77 10.84
N ILE A 610 19.24 28.39 11.88
CA ILE A 610 19.21 27.86 13.25
C ILE A 610 17.76 27.62 13.71
N THR A 611 16.90 28.62 13.47
CA THR A 611 15.50 28.61 13.89
C THR A 611 14.68 27.56 13.11
N ASP A 612 14.89 27.48 11.80
CA ASP A 612 14.11 26.66 10.88
C ASP A 612 14.69 25.27 10.65
N TYR A 613 15.87 24.96 11.20
CA TYR A 613 16.52 23.65 11.06
C TYR A 613 15.60 22.46 11.41
N PRO A 614 14.81 22.50 12.51
CA PRO A 614 13.87 21.42 12.81
C PRO A 614 12.78 21.25 11.73
N THR A 615 12.32 22.35 11.13
CA THR A 615 11.31 22.35 10.06
C THR A 615 11.89 21.81 8.76
N LEU A 616 13.14 22.18 8.42
CA LEU A 616 13.87 21.62 7.29
C LEU A 616 13.95 20.09 7.40
N LEU A 617 14.33 19.57 8.58
CA LEU A 617 14.35 18.13 8.83
C LEU A 617 12.96 17.50 8.74
N ALA A 618 11.93 18.13 9.30
CA ALA A 618 10.55 17.62 9.18
C ALA A 618 10.11 17.49 7.71
N ASN A 619 10.46 18.45 6.87
CA ASN A 619 10.17 18.44 5.44
C ASN A 619 11.04 17.45 4.64
N PHE A 620 12.22 17.10 5.15
CA PHE A 620 13.11 16.10 4.54
C PHE A 620 12.65 14.65 4.80
N LYS A 621 12.00 14.38 5.93
CA LYS A 621 11.57 13.03 6.34
C LYS A 621 10.77 12.26 5.27
N PRO A 622 9.78 12.85 4.56
CA PRO A 622 9.02 12.13 3.53
C PRO A 622 9.89 11.64 2.37
N TYR A 623 10.96 12.36 2.02
CA TYR A 623 11.90 11.94 0.98
C TYR A 623 12.69 10.72 1.44
N PHE A 624 13.12 10.68 2.70
CA PHE A 624 13.72 9.48 3.28
C PHE A 624 12.73 8.32 3.34
N ASP A 625 11.49 8.54 3.78
CA ASP A 625 10.47 7.49 3.83
C ASP A 625 10.24 6.85 2.44
N ASN A 626 10.15 7.66 1.39
CA ASN A 626 10.05 7.14 0.03
C ASN A 626 11.36 6.50 -0.47
N ALA A 627 12.52 7.07 -0.14
CA ALA A 627 13.80 6.51 -0.53
C ALA A 627 14.13 5.21 0.20
N ALA A 628 13.67 5.00 1.44
CA ALA A 628 13.90 3.79 2.22
C ALA A 628 13.26 2.55 1.57
N PHE A 629 12.09 2.74 0.95
CA PHE A 629 11.43 1.81 0.03
C PHE A 629 10.31 2.57 -0.67
N GLN A 630 10.26 2.56 -2.01
CA GLN A 630 9.27 3.38 -2.74
C GLN A 630 7.84 3.07 -2.32
N ILE A 631 7.04 4.09 -1.99
CA ILE A 631 5.72 3.92 -1.37
C ILE A 631 4.78 3.08 -2.24
N SER A 632 4.77 3.32 -3.57
CA SER A 632 3.95 2.55 -4.51
C SER A 632 4.34 1.08 -4.56
N ASN A 633 5.65 0.81 -4.57
CA ASN A 633 6.19 -0.54 -4.63
C ASN A 633 5.90 -1.30 -3.33
N TYR A 634 6.06 -0.64 -2.19
CA TYR A 634 5.74 -1.19 -0.88
C TYR A 634 4.26 -1.59 -0.79
N HIS A 635 3.38 -0.72 -1.29
CA HIS A 635 1.95 -1.03 -1.34
C HIS A 635 1.62 -2.13 -2.35
N ASN A 636 2.32 -2.23 -3.48
CA ASN A 636 2.11 -3.31 -4.44
C ASN A 636 2.50 -4.67 -3.85
N VAL A 637 3.63 -4.76 -3.13
CA VAL A 637 4.03 -5.96 -2.37
C VAL A 637 2.92 -6.36 -1.40
N TYR A 638 2.42 -5.41 -0.59
CA TYR A 638 1.29 -5.64 0.32
C TYR A 638 0.08 -6.28 -0.39
N LEU A 639 -0.32 -5.75 -1.55
CA LEU A 639 -1.49 -6.25 -2.28
C LEU A 639 -1.29 -7.65 -2.82
N TYR A 640 -0.09 -7.96 -3.34
CA TYR A 640 0.22 -9.28 -3.84
C TYR A 640 0.24 -10.33 -2.73
N ASN A 641 0.82 -10.02 -1.56
CA ASN A 641 0.78 -10.92 -0.42
C ASN A 641 -0.64 -11.13 0.08
N GLN A 642 -1.44 -10.07 0.19
CA GLN A 642 -2.86 -10.20 0.56
C GLN A 642 -3.63 -11.11 -0.40
N ALA A 643 -3.45 -10.93 -1.71
CA ALA A 643 -4.09 -11.80 -2.71
C ALA A 643 -3.60 -13.25 -2.64
N ALA A 644 -2.32 -13.48 -2.32
CA ALA A 644 -1.77 -14.81 -2.11
C ALA A 644 -2.37 -15.50 -0.86
N LEU A 645 -2.47 -14.77 0.25
CA LEU A 645 -3.10 -15.26 1.50
C LEU A 645 -4.55 -15.65 1.28
N SER A 646 -5.33 -14.79 0.61
CA SER A 646 -6.73 -15.09 0.25
C SER A 646 -6.88 -16.47 -0.39
N ILE A 647 -5.99 -16.81 -1.34
CA ILE A 647 -6.02 -18.10 -2.03
C ILE A 647 -5.53 -19.24 -1.12
N LEU A 648 -4.51 -19.02 -0.30
CA LEU A 648 -4.03 -20.05 0.62
C LEU A 648 -5.06 -20.40 1.70
N GLU A 649 -5.79 -19.42 2.22
CA GLU A 649 -6.93 -19.63 3.12
C GLU A 649 -8.03 -20.47 2.45
N GLU A 650 -8.38 -20.14 1.20
CA GLU A 650 -9.34 -20.90 0.39
C GLU A 650 -8.88 -22.35 0.18
N MET A 651 -7.60 -22.55 -0.13
CA MET A 651 -7.02 -23.88 -0.33
C MET A 651 -6.91 -24.67 0.99
N ALA A 652 -6.65 -24.01 2.11
CA ALA A 652 -6.63 -24.64 3.43
C ALA A 652 -8.02 -25.16 3.82
N LEU A 653 -9.09 -24.42 3.48
CA LEU A 653 -10.47 -24.91 3.65
C LEU A 653 -10.74 -26.14 2.78
N LEU A 654 -10.34 -26.12 1.52
CA LEU A 654 -10.49 -27.26 0.61
C LEU A 654 -9.72 -28.50 1.10
N PHE A 655 -8.46 -28.33 1.49
CA PHE A 655 -7.66 -29.45 2.01
C PHE A 655 -8.18 -29.98 3.35
N SER A 656 -8.90 -29.17 4.13
CA SER A 656 -9.58 -29.66 5.32
C SER A 656 -10.69 -30.65 4.97
N ASP A 657 -11.46 -30.39 3.90
CA ASP A 657 -12.44 -31.36 3.37
C ASP A 657 -11.71 -32.61 2.85
N ILE A 658 -10.64 -32.47 2.06
CA ILE A 658 -9.88 -33.61 1.52
C ILE A 658 -9.35 -34.52 2.64
N VAL A 659 -8.70 -33.94 3.66
CA VAL A 659 -8.18 -34.68 4.82
C VAL A 659 -9.32 -35.39 5.55
N SER A 660 -10.44 -34.70 5.78
CA SER A 660 -11.61 -35.28 6.44
C SER A 660 -12.15 -36.48 5.67
N GLN A 661 -12.37 -36.35 4.36
CA GLN A 661 -12.93 -37.43 3.54
C GLN A 661 -12.01 -38.65 3.49
N LEU A 662 -10.70 -38.45 3.34
CA LEU A 662 -9.75 -39.57 3.34
C LEU A 662 -9.64 -40.24 4.72
N SER A 663 -9.79 -39.50 5.81
CA SER A 663 -9.67 -40.03 7.18
C SER A 663 -10.80 -40.99 7.60
N HIS A 664 -11.89 -41.05 6.84
CA HIS A 664 -13.04 -41.91 7.13
C HIS A 664 -12.89 -43.36 6.62
N HIS A 665 -11.70 -43.74 6.15
CA HIS A 665 -11.43 -45.04 5.52
C HIS A 665 -10.16 -45.65 6.11
N GLU A 666 -10.13 -46.98 6.23
CA GLU A 666 -9.05 -47.73 6.93
C GLU A 666 -8.09 -48.46 5.96
N ALA A 667 -8.18 -48.17 4.66
CA ALA A 667 -7.30 -48.79 3.68
C ALA A 667 -5.92 -48.13 3.76
N LYS A 668 -4.85 -48.92 3.93
CA LYS A 668 -3.46 -48.41 4.08
C LYS A 668 -3.03 -47.40 3.01
N ALA A 669 -3.45 -47.61 1.76
CA ALA A 669 -3.16 -46.67 0.68
C ALA A 669 -3.87 -45.32 0.88
N ILE A 670 -5.11 -45.35 1.38
CA ILE A 670 -5.91 -44.15 1.69
C ILE A 670 -5.38 -43.45 2.95
N ASP A 671 -4.95 -44.19 3.98
CA ASP A 671 -4.26 -43.62 5.14
C ASP A 671 -3.00 -42.86 4.70
N THR A 672 -2.24 -43.44 3.77
CA THR A 672 -1.04 -42.82 3.21
C THR A 672 -1.40 -41.51 2.49
N LEU A 673 -2.43 -41.50 1.64
CA LEU A 673 -2.92 -40.27 0.99
C LEU A 673 -3.41 -39.24 2.00
N CYS A 674 -4.08 -39.68 3.07
CA CYS A 674 -4.53 -38.82 4.16
C CYS A 674 -3.33 -38.11 4.82
N ASP A 675 -2.27 -38.84 5.18
CA ASP A 675 -1.09 -38.26 5.80
C ASP A 675 -0.34 -37.30 4.89
N ILE A 676 -0.27 -37.60 3.58
CA ILE A 676 0.31 -36.69 2.58
C ILE A 676 -0.53 -35.41 2.47
N SER A 677 -1.85 -35.52 2.39
CA SER A 677 -2.74 -34.36 2.34
C SER A 677 -2.64 -33.47 3.59
N LYS A 678 -2.45 -34.06 4.78
CA LYS A 678 -2.15 -33.32 6.02
C LYS A 678 -0.81 -32.57 5.90
N SER A 679 0.21 -33.20 5.33
CA SER A 679 1.51 -32.56 5.11
C SER A 679 1.43 -31.40 4.12
N VAL A 680 0.72 -31.56 3.00
CA VAL A 680 0.48 -30.46 2.03
C VAL A 680 -0.24 -29.31 2.72
N LYS A 681 -1.32 -29.59 3.47
CA LYS A 681 -2.04 -28.58 4.25
C LYS A 681 -1.12 -27.87 5.24
N GLY A 682 -0.29 -28.60 5.99
CA GLY A 682 0.63 -28.02 6.97
C GLY A 682 1.67 -27.10 6.32
N ASN A 683 2.22 -27.47 5.17
CA ASN A 683 3.16 -26.61 4.44
C ASN A 683 2.46 -25.37 3.85
N MET A 684 1.22 -25.49 3.36
CA MET A 684 0.45 -24.31 2.93
C MET A 684 0.18 -23.36 4.10
N GLN A 685 -0.14 -23.87 5.29
CA GLN A 685 -0.35 -23.05 6.50
C GLN A 685 0.94 -22.36 6.94
N LEU A 686 2.07 -23.06 6.89
CA LEU A 686 3.35 -22.43 7.21
C LEU A 686 3.76 -21.36 6.19
N LEU A 687 3.46 -21.59 4.91
CA LEU A 687 3.68 -20.58 3.86
C LEU A 687 2.75 -19.37 4.06
N ASP A 688 1.49 -19.60 4.41
CA ASP A 688 0.50 -18.57 4.76
C ASP A 688 1.00 -17.68 5.91
N GLU A 689 1.43 -18.27 7.03
CA GLU A 689 2.01 -17.55 8.17
C GLU A 689 3.22 -16.68 7.79
N GLN A 690 4.03 -17.13 6.83
CA GLN A 690 5.18 -16.36 6.35
C GLN A 690 4.76 -15.22 5.44
N ILE A 691 3.85 -15.45 4.49
CA ILE A 691 3.34 -14.40 3.59
C ILE A 691 2.56 -13.34 4.38
N ALA A 692 1.91 -13.72 5.48
CA ALA A 692 1.21 -12.79 6.38
C ALA A 692 2.15 -11.70 6.93
N ARG A 693 3.44 -12.00 7.07
CA ARG A 693 4.48 -11.02 7.46
C ARG A 693 4.75 -9.98 6.38
N GLY A 694 4.48 -10.29 5.12
CA GLY A 694 4.41 -9.35 4.02
C GLY A 694 3.13 -8.50 4.00
N THR A 695 2.41 -8.36 5.12
CA THR A 695 1.19 -7.53 5.21
C THR A 695 1.18 -6.61 6.43
N LEU A 696 0.13 -5.83 6.65
CA LEU A 696 0.09 -4.73 7.64
C LEU A 696 -0.43 -5.09 9.05
N ILE A 697 -0.70 -6.38 9.34
CA ILE A 697 -1.41 -6.86 10.56
C ILE A 697 -1.02 -6.10 11.84
#